data_AF-A0AAD6GGY7-F1
#
_entry.id   AF-A0AAD6GGY7-F1
#
_cell.length_a   1.000
_cell.length_b   1.000
_cell.length_c   1.000
_cell.angle_alpha   90.00
_cell.angle_beta   90.00
_cell.angle_gamma   90.00
#
_symmetry.space_group_name_H-M   'P 1'
#
loop_
_entity.id
_entity.type
_entity.pdbx_description
1 polymer ?
#
loop_
_entity_poly.entity_id
_entity_poly.type
_entity_poly.pdbx_seq_one_letter_code
_entity_poly.pdbx_strand_id
1 'polypeptide(L)'
;MTRCLNQNAEIVTLFAVRMLTLAFTKLRAVLKIFRADHGRAQLFWNQASSKLLAEFSRRCPAVKDVVVLFRRTSKEDLQQQEAVAELLTCYYEVMPDIALEENFDVSLVLVDVLKRLEESDISADDSELLLSQLQSVLQIAQQSASLRWWQKPASMNYTPFTSILKVLIDTSDKVSSRRISILLRTILVENSVLHNAPKAFNALLSSLEESESELQKQLIFFDNCVSRVAKKPVHYLDMVGSLTDDETAISPIVAAIIEQWPFVVKAGDESTEAAVSAWIGKFLGQLKKEGESSKALKAARDLLMEATEAKKTRSIFKKCLKDKEDADDEEDKMDIDSGPAQATGPDKASSVDLDEIFGFLPTEGTSHNALHKWEREEIEAALEQGHVDELILCLCSEHEEIRRQAVANLVRFMAKLKESNYAEWRTVYTLTGELLETASSLGFDQPIPWIVGECASNCLSVLLNPLHKVYGKVNKFLQKAPSWEVEKIPSYWIDRIFMHEPELDDGYFEEIDWLLGLFVKGLRSKADMEIYRRANVFERILSLYQSPSMNDSTRRKILHIIYRATQVGGSTTLITRAAVMSWIQVQISEVESSGKQAGLLAALARTLYETADRERIETWSAGTVERALKEIETASA
;
A
#
# COMPACT_ATOMS: atom_id res chain seq x y z
N MET A 1 18.42 -6.25 33.22
CA MET A 1 17.54 -5.38 32.41
C MET A 1 16.11 -5.85 32.41
N THR A 2 15.75 -7.01 31.85
CA THR A 2 14.34 -7.48 31.82
C THR A 2 13.65 -7.56 33.18
N ARG A 3 14.37 -7.99 34.23
CA ARG A 3 13.85 -7.97 35.60
C ARG A 3 13.58 -6.55 36.12
N CYS A 4 14.41 -5.58 35.76
CA CYS A 4 14.27 -4.18 36.17
C CYS A 4 13.05 -3.53 35.51
N LEU A 5 12.74 -3.88 34.25
CA LEU A 5 11.54 -3.41 33.54
C LEU A 5 10.23 -3.98 34.12
N ASN A 6 10.30 -5.13 34.80
CA ASN A 6 9.15 -5.82 35.38
C ASN A 6 8.96 -5.56 36.89
N GLN A 7 9.76 -4.68 37.49
CA GLN A 7 9.62 -4.29 38.89
C GLN A 7 8.67 -3.11 39.04
N ASN A 8 7.87 -3.08 40.11
CA ASN A 8 6.96 -1.96 40.43
C ASN A 8 7.68 -0.77 41.09
N ALA A 9 8.96 -0.56 40.80
CA ALA A 9 9.76 0.52 41.37
C ALA A 9 10.11 1.53 40.27
N GLU A 10 9.38 2.64 40.21
CA GLU A 10 9.44 3.68 39.16
C GLU A 10 10.88 4.17 38.89
N ILE A 11 11.65 4.43 39.94
CA ILE A 11 13.05 4.86 39.83
C ILE A 11 13.92 3.80 39.15
N VAL A 12 13.74 2.52 39.52
CA VAL A 12 14.53 1.42 38.96
C VAL A 12 14.16 1.19 37.50
N THR A 13 12.87 1.29 37.15
CA THR A 13 12.40 1.21 35.77
C THR A 13 12.94 2.37 34.94
N LEU A 14 12.90 3.61 35.44
CA LEU A 14 13.38 4.78 34.72
C LEU A 14 14.89 4.70 34.44
N PHE A 15 15.71 4.33 35.43
CA PHE A 15 17.15 4.12 35.22
C PHE A 15 17.42 3.00 34.22
N ALA A 16 16.67 1.90 34.28
CA ALA A 16 16.82 0.81 33.33
C ALA A 16 16.48 1.26 31.90
N VAL A 17 15.39 2.01 31.72
CA VAL A 17 14.97 2.58 30.44
C VAL A 17 16.06 3.51 29.88
N ARG A 18 16.52 4.50 30.65
CA ARG A 18 17.55 5.44 30.20
C ARG A 18 18.88 4.75 29.87
N MET A 19 19.28 3.73 30.62
CA MET A 19 20.47 2.93 30.28
C MET A 19 20.32 2.17 28.95
N LEU A 20 19.13 1.62 28.69
CA LEU A 20 18.86 0.95 27.40
C LEU A 20 18.88 1.97 26.26
N THR A 21 18.23 3.12 26.40
CA THR A 21 18.23 4.18 25.38
C THR A 21 19.65 4.62 25.03
N LEU A 22 20.54 4.77 26.03
CA LEU A 22 21.95 5.06 25.80
C LEU A 22 22.69 3.92 25.08
N ALA A 23 22.38 2.65 25.41
CA ALA A 23 22.95 1.50 24.74
C ALA A 23 22.54 1.44 23.26
N PHE A 24 21.26 1.69 22.95
CA PHE A 24 20.75 1.81 21.59
C PHE A 24 21.39 2.97 20.83
N THR A 25 21.54 4.12 21.47
CA THR A 25 22.18 5.30 20.86
C THR A 25 23.64 5.00 20.47
N LYS A 26 24.38 4.29 21.34
CA LYS A 26 25.74 3.82 21.04
C LYS A 26 25.76 2.82 19.89
N LEU A 27 24.84 1.85 19.89
CA LEU A 27 24.71 0.89 18.80
C LEU A 27 24.44 1.58 17.46
N ARG A 28 23.52 2.56 17.44
CA ARG A 28 23.20 3.37 16.26
C ARG A 28 24.44 4.11 15.73
N ALA A 29 25.24 4.70 16.61
CA ALA A 29 26.49 5.36 16.22
C ALA A 29 27.50 4.38 15.58
N VAL A 30 27.62 3.16 16.12
CA VAL A 30 28.49 2.11 15.55
C VAL A 30 27.95 1.61 14.21
N LEU A 31 26.64 1.36 14.10
CA LEU A 31 26.02 0.92 12.85
C LEU A 31 26.14 1.96 11.75
N LYS A 32 26.11 3.26 12.07
CA LYS A 32 26.38 4.33 11.11
C LYS A 32 27.78 4.23 10.50
N ILE A 33 28.78 3.83 11.29
CA ILE A 33 30.14 3.58 10.81
C ILE A 33 30.17 2.33 9.91
N PHE A 34 29.46 1.27 10.28
CA PHE A 34 29.46 0.01 9.52
C PHE A 34 28.72 0.15 8.19
N ARG A 35 27.68 0.99 8.14
CA ARG A 35 26.88 1.28 6.94
C ARG A 35 27.47 2.39 6.05
N ALA A 36 28.56 3.05 6.48
CA ALA A 36 29.28 3.98 5.62
C ALA A 36 29.89 3.24 4.42
N ASP A 37 30.14 3.94 3.31
CA ASP A 37 30.73 3.31 2.12
C ASP A 37 32.18 2.88 2.37
N HIS A 38 32.39 1.57 2.41
CA HIS A 38 33.71 0.93 2.52
C HIS A 38 34.18 0.31 1.19
N GLY A 39 33.55 0.66 0.07
CA GLY A 39 33.86 0.13 -1.26
C GLY A 39 33.80 -1.40 -1.31
N ARG A 40 34.88 -2.03 -1.75
CA ARG A 40 34.96 -3.50 -1.91
C ARG A 40 34.82 -4.29 -0.61
N ALA A 41 35.05 -3.66 0.55
CA ALA A 41 34.93 -4.30 1.86
C ALA A 41 33.51 -4.25 2.45
N GLN A 42 32.54 -3.58 1.80
CA GLN A 42 31.20 -3.35 2.34
C GLN A 42 30.48 -4.64 2.74
N LEU A 43 30.69 -5.73 1.98
CA LEU A 43 30.09 -7.04 2.29
C LEU A 43 30.51 -7.57 3.67
N PHE A 44 31.77 -7.39 4.05
CA PHE A 44 32.26 -7.83 5.37
C PHE A 44 31.72 -6.95 6.50
N TRP A 45 31.58 -5.64 6.25
CA TRP A 45 30.96 -4.71 7.21
C TRP A 45 29.47 -4.99 7.41
N ASN A 46 28.73 -5.36 6.35
CA ASN A 46 27.33 -5.79 6.44
C ASN A 46 27.17 -7.11 7.22
N GLN A 47 28.11 -8.05 7.06
CA GLN A 47 28.13 -9.27 7.87
C GLN A 47 28.44 -8.96 9.34
N ALA A 48 29.40 -8.06 9.61
CA ALA A 48 29.74 -7.63 10.95
C ALA A 48 28.57 -6.89 11.63
N SER A 49 27.83 -6.04 10.89
CA SER A 49 26.65 -5.35 11.42
C SER A 49 25.55 -6.34 11.79
N SER A 50 25.31 -7.34 10.94
CA SER A 50 24.30 -8.38 11.19
C SER A 50 24.64 -9.20 12.44
N LYS A 51 25.91 -9.57 12.62
CA LYS A 51 26.39 -10.27 13.83
C LYS A 51 26.28 -9.39 15.09
N LEU A 52 26.61 -8.11 14.99
CA LEU A 52 26.50 -7.16 16.10
C LEU A 52 25.04 -6.98 16.53
N LEU A 53 24.12 -6.83 15.57
CA LEU A 53 22.69 -6.74 15.82
C LEU A 53 22.15 -8.01 16.51
N ALA A 54 22.54 -9.20 16.04
CA ALA A 54 22.14 -10.46 16.65
C ALA A 54 22.62 -10.60 18.11
N GLU A 55 23.89 -10.25 18.39
CA GLU A 55 24.41 -10.28 19.77
C GLU A 55 23.76 -9.24 20.68
N PHE A 56 23.45 -8.06 20.15
CA PHE A 56 22.76 -7.02 20.91
C PHE A 56 21.32 -7.44 21.23
N SER A 57 20.58 -7.94 20.23
CA SER A 57 19.20 -8.45 20.37
C SER A 57 19.11 -9.54 21.45
N ARG A 58 20.10 -10.46 21.50
CA ARG A 58 20.15 -11.52 22.53
C ARG A 58 20.30 -10.98 23.96
N ARG A 59 20.88 -9.79 24.14
CA ARG A 59 21.21 -9.22 25.47
C ARG A 59 20.24 -8.14 25.92
N CYS A 60 19.52 -7.50 25.00
CA CYS A 60 18.48 -6.54 25.35
C CYS A 60 17.17 -7.25 25.73
N PRO A 61 16.30 -6.61 26.53
CA PRO A 61 14.93 -7.09 26.74
C PRO A 61 14.17 -7.22 25.42
N ALA A 62 13.15 -8.10 25.40
CA ALA A 62 12.28 -8.24 24.24
C ALA A 62 11.41 -6.97 24.08
N VAL A 63 11.03 -6.64 22.84
CA VAL A 63 10.19 -5.47 22.55
C VAL A 63 8.86 -5.56 23.31
N LYS A 64 8.25 -6.75 23.42
CA LYS A 64 7.05 -6.99 24.25
C LYS A 64 7.19 -6.49 25.69
N ASP A 65 8.36 -6.63 26.30
CA ASP A 65 8.57 -6.24 27.70
C ASP A 65 8.50 -4.71 27.83
N VAL A 66 8.99 -3.99 26.82
CA VAL A 66 8.95 -2.53 26.75
C VAL A 66 7.54 -2.04 26.42
N VAL A 67 6.82 -2.71 25.51
CA VAL A 67 5.40 -2.41 25.21
C VAL A 67 4.53 -2.62 26.45
N VAL A 68 4.74 -3.71 27.19
CA VAL A 68 4.05 -3.98 28.46
C VAL A 68 4.39 -2.93 29.51
N LEU A 69 5.66 -2.49 29.60
CA LEU A 69 6.06 -1.41 30.48
C LEU A 69 5.31 -0.11 30.13
N PHE A 70 5.27 0.26 28.86
CA PHE A 70 4.54 1.45 28.40
C PHE A 70 3.06 1.41 28.80
N ARG A 71 2.41 0.26 28.63
CA ARG A 71 0.99 0.07 29.00
C ARG A 71 0.76 0.08 30.52
N ARG A 72 1.75 -0.31 31.33
CA ARG A 72 1.65 -0.33 32.80
C ARG A 72 1.96 1.01 33.43
N THR A 73 2.81 1.82 32.81
CA THR A 73 3.17 3.15 33.31
C THR A 73 1.93 4.05 33.32
N SER A 74 1.66 4.68 34.47
CA SER A 74 0.55 5.60 34.64
C SER A 74 0.60 6.70 33.58
N LYS A 75 -0.56 7.07 33.03
CA LYS A 75 -0.68 8.19 32.09
C LYS A 75 -0.34 9.54 32.74
N GLU A 76 -0.46 9.62 34.06
CA GLU A 76 -0.11 10.81 34.85
C GLU A 76 1.41 10.97 34.98
N ASP A 77 2.18 9.89 34.88
CA ASP A 77 3.65 9.92 34.92
C ASP A 77 4.21 10.16 33.51
N LEU A 78 4.15 11.43 33.09
CA LEU A 78 4.65 11.88 31.78
C LEU A 78 6.14 11.64 31.60
N GLN A 79 6.94 11.75 32.66
CA GLN A 79 8.39 11.57 32.58
C GLN A 79 8.75 10.12 32.26
N GLN A 80 8.10 9.15 32.92
CA GLN A 80 8.34 7.74 32.63
C GLN A 80 7.71 7.33 31.29
N GLN A 81 6.52 7.84 30.95
CA GLN A 81 5.91 7.54 29.65
C GLN A 81 6.75 8.05 28.47
N GLU A 82 7.28 9.26 28.56
CA GLU A 82 8.20 9.84 27.56
C GLU A 82 9.45 8.99 27.40
N ALA A 83 10.10 8.63 28.52
CA ALA A 83 11.32 7.84 28.50
C ALA A 83 11.10 6.46 27.85
N VAL A 84 9.96 5.83 28.13
CA VAL A 84 9.61 4.52 27.56
C VAL A 84 9.25 4.65 26.07
N ALA A 85 8.57 5.72 25.66
CA ALA A 85 8.28 6.00 24.24
C ALA A 85 9.58 6.25 23.44
N GLU A 86 10.54 6.97 24.00
CA GLU A 86 11.87 7.17 23.41
C GLU A 86 12.60 5.84 23.23
N LEU A 87 12.54 4.96 24.25
CA LEU A 87 13.12 3.63 24.16
C LEU A 87 12.44 2.78 23.07
N LEU A 88 11.11 2.78 22.99
CA LEU A 88 10.38 2.09 21.91
C LEU A 88 10.83 2.58 20.55
N THR A 89 10.98 3.90 20.37
CA THR A 89 11.48 4.49 19.12
C THR A 89 12.86 3.95 18.75
N CYS A 90 13.76 3.77 19.73
CA CYS A 90 15.07 3.17 19.49
C CYS A 90 15.00 1.71 19.00
N TYR A 91 14.02 0.93 19.49
CA TYR A 91 13.80 -0.44 19.01
C TYR A 91 13.34 -0.45 17.56
N TYR A 92 12.36 0.40 17.21
CA TYR A 92 11.86 0.52 15.83
C TYR A 92 12.98 0.99 14.87
N GLU A 93 13.77 2.00 15.24
CA GLU A 93 14.85 2.51 14.39
C GLU A 93 15.98 1.48 14.11
N VAL A 94 16.37 0.70 15.14
CA VAL A 94 17.58 -0.13 15.08
C VAL A 94 17.26 -1.58 14.74
N MET A 95 16.09 -2.09 15.14
CA MET A 95 15.64 -3.47 14.95
C MET A 95 14.18 -3.51 14.47
N PRO A 96 13.87 -2.93 13.30
CA PRO A 96 12.49 -2.81 12.81
C PRO A 96 11.82 -4.18 12.63
N ASP A 97 12.53 -5.19 12.14
CA ASP A 97 11.96 -6.53 11.89
C ASP A 97 11.35 -7.14 13.17
N ILE A 98 12.08 -7.04 14.29
CA ILE A 98 11.63 -7.56 15.60
C ILE A 98 10.55 -6.65 16.21
N ALA A 99 10.65 -5.33 15.98
CA ALA A 99 9.71 -4.38 16.55
C ALA A 99 8.33 -4.43 15.88
N LEU A 100 8.29 -4.69 14.57
CA LEU A 100 7.06 -4.79 13.76
C LEU A 100 6.28 -6.08 14.01
N GLU A 101 6.94 -7.16 14.45
CA GLU A 101 6.26 -8.39 14.88
C GLU A 101 5.42 -8.20 16.16
N GLU A 102 5.66 -7.14 16.93
CA GLU A 102 4.96 -6.87 18.18
C GLU A 102 3.79 -5.90 18.01
N ASN A 103 2.60 -6.31 18.50
CA ASN A 103 1.38 -5.50 18.43
C ASN A 103 1.43 -4.28 19.37
N PHE A 104 1.95 -3.16 18.87
CA PHE A 104 1.89 -1.84 19.51
C PHE A 104 0.94 -0.91 18.76
N ASP A 105 -0.23 -0.63 19.35
CA ASP A 105 -1.23 0.25 18.74
C ASP A 105 -0.82 1.73 18.87
N VAL A 106 -0.09 2.21 17.86
CA VAL A 106 0.39 3.59 17.76
C VAL A 106 -0.76 4.60 17.68
N SER A 107 -1.87 4.21 17.05
CA SER A 107 -3.02 5.09 16.82
C SER A 107 -3.72 5.46 18.13
N LEU A 108 -3.94 4.49 19.03
CA LEU A 108 -4.52 4.77 20.36
C LEU A 108 -3.65 5.70 21.19
N VAL A 109 -2.33 5.49 21.19
CA VAL A 109 -1.38 6.33 21.93
C VAL A 109 -1.37 7.74 21.36
N LEU A 110 -1.35 7.87 20.02
CA LEU A 110 -1.38 9.17 19.36
C LEU A 110 -2.65 9.96 19.73
N VAL A 111 -3.83 9.34 19.69
CA VAL A 111 -5.10 9.99 20.05
C VAL A 111 -5.09 10.46 21.49
N ASP A 112 -4.53 9.67 22.41
CA ASP A 112 -4.42 10.02 23.83
C ASP A 112 -3.51 11.24 24.03
N VAL A 113 -2.34 11.27 23.39
CA VAL A 113 -1.39 12.38 23.46
C VAL A 113 -1.99 13.66 22.86
N LEU A 114 -2.64 13.56 21.70
CA LEU A 114 -3.25 14.72 21.03
C LEU A 114 -4.41 15.32 21.83
N LYS A 115 -5.26 14.48 22.44
CA LYS A 115 -6.33 14.99 23.32
C LYS A 115 -5.78 15.74 24.51
N ARG A 116 -4.75 15.21 25.14
CA ARG A 116 -4.12 15.87 26.29
C ARG A 116 -3.51 17.19 25.88
N LEU A 117 -2.84 17.27 24.73
CA LEU A 117 -2.33 18.52 24.16
C LEU A 117 -3.43 19.54 23.81
N GLU A 118 -4.68 19.09 23.59
CA GLU A 118 -5.83 19.98 23.36
C GLU A 118 -6.49 20.47 24.68
N GLU A 119 -6.11 19.95 25.85
CA GLU A 119 -6.63 20.40 27.15
C GLU A 119 -6.07 21.79 27.53
N SER A 120 -6.93 22.67 28.06
CA SER A 120 -6.62 24.09 28.24
C SER A 120 -5.68 24.42 29.42
N ASP A 121 -5.44 23.47 30.34
CA ASP A 121 -4.80 23.68 31.65
C ASP A 121 -3.44 22.97 31.80
N ILE A 122 -2.70 22.72 30.71
CA ILE A 122 -1.42 22.01 30.74
C ILE A 122 -0.28 22.96 31.16
N SER A 123 0.61 22.50 32.04
CA SER A 123 1.84 23.23 32.37
C SER A 123 2.82 23.25 31.19
N ALA A 124 3.72 24.23 31.13
CA ALA A 124 4.71 24.32 30.05
C ALA A 124 5.63 23.07 29.99
N ASP A 125 6.00 22.54 31.15
CA ASP A 125 6.87 21.35 31.27
C ASP A 125 6.13 20.07 30.82
N ASP A 126 4.85 19.93 31.17
CA ASP A 126 4.03 18.78 30.75
C ASP A 126 3.76 18.82 29.24
N SER A 127 3.58 20.02 28.67
CA SER A 127 3.44 20.23 27.23
C SER A 127 4.71 19.82 26.47
N GLU A 128 5.90 20.17 26.97
CA GLU A 128 7.17 19.74 26.38
C GLU A 128 7.34 18.21 26.39
N LEU A 129 6.99 17.56 27.50
CA LEU A 129 7.03 16.10 27.61
C LEU A 129 6.03 15.42 26.66
N LEU A 130 4.81 15.94 26.54
CA LEU A 130 3.80 15.45 25.61
C LEU A 130 4.23 15.66 24.14
N LEU A 131 4.90 16.76 23.81
CA LEU A 131 5.45 17.00 22.47
C LEU A 131 6.62 16.06 22.15
N SER A 132 7.47 15.73 23.12
CA SER A 132 8.52 14.71 22.96
C SER A 132 7.91 13.32 22.77
N GLN A 133 6.87 12.98 23.56
CA GLN A 133 6.13 11.75 23.41
C GLN A 133 5.45 11.66 22.05
N LEU A 134 4.82 12.74 21.58
CA LEU A 134 4.20 12.84 20.25
C LEU A 134 5.23 12.55 19.16
N GLN A 135 6.43 13.12 19.23
CA GLN A 135 7.50 12.83 18.26
C GLN A 135 7.91 11.36 18.25
N SER A 136 8.09 10.78 19.44
CA SER A 136 8.45 9.37 19.58
C SER A 136 7.40 8.46 18.93
N VAL A 137 6.12 8.72 19.22
CA VAL A 137 4.98 7.99 18.65
C VAL A 137 4.90 8.17 17.14
N LEU A 138 5.07 9.39 16.64
CA LEU A 138 5.05 9.69 15.20
C LEU A 138 6.19 9.01 14.45
N GLN A 139 7.36 8.91 15.08
CA GLN A 139 8.50 8.22 14.50
C GLN A 139 8.27 6.71 14.39
N ILE A 140 7.62 6.11 15.40
CA ILE A 140 7.15 4.72 15.34
C ILE A 140 6.07 4.56 14.26
N ALA A 141 5.17 5.54 14.11
CA ALA A 141 4.10 5.53 13.11
C ALA A 141 4.64 5.49 11.67
N GLN A 142 5.68 6.27 11.38
CA GLN A 142 6.32 6.30 10.05
C GLN A 142 6.83 4.92 9.61
N GLN A 143 7.30 4.11 10.55
CA GLN A 143 7.89 2.80 10.25
C GLN A 143 6.87 1.66 10.25
N SER A 144 5.72 1.85 10.88
CA SER A 144 4.72 0.79 11.07
C SER A 144 3.56 0.85 10.07
N ALA A 145 3.49 1.84 9.17
CA ALA A 145 2.45 2.05 8.15
C ALA A 145 0.97 1.97 8.65
N SER A 146 0.77 1.89 9.97
CA SER A 146 -0.47 1.49 10.63
C SER A 146 -1.40 2.67 10.96
N LEU A 147 -0.93 3.89 10.71
CA LEU A 147 -1.65 5.08 11.16
C LEU A 147 -2.72 5.51 10.17
N ARG A 148 -3.95 5.60 10.65
CA ARG A 148 -5.13 6.02 9.86
C ARG A 148 -5.20 7.55 9.79
N TRP A 149 -4.25 8.16 9.09
CA TRP A 149 -4.06 9.63 8.99
C TRP A 149 -5.32 10.41 8.60
N TRP A 150 -6.23 9.79 7.84
CA TRP A 150 -7.40 10.43 7.21
C TRP A 150 -8.74 9.93 7.75
N GLN A 151 -8.74 9.15 8.83
CA GLN A 151 -9.95 8.72 9.53
C GLN A 151 -10.07 9.51 10.83
N LYS A 152 -11.13 10.31 10.96
CA LYS A 152 -11.43 11.07 12.17
C LYS A 152 -11.92 10.12 13.28
N PRO A 153 -11.20 9.97 14.40
CA PRO A 153 -11.69 9.21 15.53
C PRO A 153 -12.93 9.88 16.14
N ALA A 154 -13.91 9.11 16.60
CA ALA A 154 -15.16 9.64 17.17
C ALA A 154 -14.95 10.59 18.37
N SER A 155 -13.78 10.52 19.00
CA SER A 155 -13.44 11.29 20.18
C SER A 155 -12.56 12.52 19.90
N MET A 156 -12.25 12.82 18.63
CA MET A 156 -11.47 13.99 18.21
C MET A 156 -12.29 14.89 17.31
N ASN A 157 -11.88 16.16 17.20
CA ASN A 157 -12.52 17.13 16.33
C ASN A 157 -12.04 17.05 14.87
N TYR A 158 -10.83 16.54 14.65
CA TYR A 158 -10.18 16.46 13.33
C TYR A 158 -9.60 15.07 13.08
N THR A 159 -9.11 14.83 11.87
CA THR A 159 -8.24 13.67 11.60
C THR A 159 -6.91 13.79 12.37
N PRO A 160 -6.20 12.67 12.61
CA PRO A 160 -4.89 12.70 13.26
C PRO A 160 -3.92 13.68 12.58
N PHE A 161 -3.92 13.73 11.25
CA PHE A 161 -3.11 14.67 10.48
C PHE A 161 -3.39 16.13 10.88
N THR A 162 -4.66 16.54 10.84
CA THR A 162 -5.06 17.92 11.09
C THR A 162 -4.89 18.30 12.56
N SER A 163 -5.09 17.38 13.50
CA SER A 163 -4.78 17.64 14.93
C SER A 163 -3.28 17.86 15.15
N ILE A 164 -2.40 17.08 14.52
CA ILE A 164 -0.95 17.32 14.60
C ILE A 164 -0.57 18.64 13.92
N LEU A 165 -1.22 18.99 12.80
CA LEU A 165 -1.04 20.28 12.14
C LEU A 165 -1.45 21.44 13.06
N LYS A 166 -2.57 21.31 13.79
CA LYS A 166 -3.00 22.30 14.79
C LYS A 166 -1.94 22.45 15.88
N VAL A 167 -1.46 21.34 16.46
CA VAL A 167 -0.39 21.36 17.45
C VAL A 167 0.86 22.06 16.91
N LEU A 168 1.22 21.83 15.64
CA LEU A 168 2.36 22.49 15.00
C LEU A 168 2.17 24.01 14.87
N ILE A 169 0.96 24.48 14.64
CA ILE A 169 0.62 25.92 14.55
C ILE A 169 0.67 26.56 15.94
N ASP A 170 0.18 25.87 16.97
CA ASP A 170 0.09 26.40 18.34
C ASP A 170 1.43 26.30 19.12
N THR A 171 2.33 25.41 18.71
CA THR A 171 3.59 25.14 19.44
C THR A 171 4.63 26.25 19.27
N SER A 172 5.20 26.72 20.38
CA SER A 172 6.30 27.69 20.39
C SER A 172 7.71 27.07 20.29
N ASP A 173 7.84 25.75 20.51
CA ASP A 173 9.11 25.03 20.42
C ASP A 173 9.58 24.83 18.97
N LYS A 174 10.70 25.45 18.62
CA LYS A 174 11.34 25.43 17.29
C LYS A 174 11.96 24.07 16.93
N VAL A 175 12.34 23.25 17.91
CA VAL A 175 13.01 21.97 17.64
C VAL A 175 11.97 20.88 17.33
N SER A 176 10.96 20.76 18.19
CA SER A 176 9.83 19.83 18.00
C SER A 176 9.04 20.14 16.73
N SER A 177 8.76 21.42 16.47
CA SER A 177 8.07 21.87 15.26
C SER A 177 8.80 21.49 13.98
N ARG A 178 10.14 21.51 13.96
CA ARG A 178 10.92 21.16 12.75
C ARG A 178 10.74 19.70 12.34
N ARG A 179 10.77 18.76 13.30
CA ARG A 179 10.60 17.32 12.99
C ARG A 179 9.18 17.00 12.56
N ILE A 180 8.19 17.53 13.30
CA ILE A 180 6.77 17.37 12.97
C ILE A 180 6.47 17.98 11.60
N SER A 181 7.02 19.16 11.29
CA SER A 181 6.91 19.83 9.99
C SER A 181 7.46 18.97 8.84
N ILE A 182 8.64 18.37 9.01
CA ILE A 182 9.21 17.46 8.00
C ILE A 182 8.28 16.27 7.76
N LEU A 183 7.75 15.67 8.83
CA LEU A 183 6.85 14.52 8.73
C LEU A 183 5.55 14.86 8.00
N LEU A 184 4.82 15.90 8.45
CA LEU A 184 3.55 16.28 7.84
C LEU A 184 3.73 16.63 6.37
N ARG A 185 4.86 17.27 6.02
CA ARG A 185 5.22 17.53 4.63
C ARG A 185 5.39 16.24 3.84
N THR A 186 6.15 15.26 4.36
CA THR A 186 6.35 13.96 3.69
C THR A 186 5.01 13.27 3.43
N ILE A 187 4.11 13.23 4.41
CA ILE A 187 2.78 12.60 4.29
C ILE A 187 1.96 13.27 3.18
N LEU A 188 1.95 14.61 3.12
CA LEU A 188 1.20 15.34 2.09
C LEU A 188 1.74 15.11 0.68
N VAL A 189 3.06 14.91 0.52
CA VAL A 189 3.67 14.59 -0.77
C VAL A 189 3.37 13.15 -1.17
N GLU A 190 3.53 12.19 -0.26
CA GLU A 190 3.24 10.77 -0.51
C GLU A 190 1.78 10.53 -0.90
N ASN A 191 0.84 11.28 -0.32
CA ASN A 191 -0.58 11.21 -0.63
C ASN A 191 -1.00 12.14 -1.79
N SER A 192 -0.04 12.72 -2.53
CA SER A 192 -0.27 13.61 -3.68
C SER A 192 -1.16 14.81 -3.37
N VAL A 193 -1.14 15.32 -2.14
CA VAL A 193 -1.94 16.47 -1.73
C VAL A 193 -1.28 17.79 -2.13
N LEU A 194 0.05 17.86 -1.99
CA LEU A 194 0.87 19.01 -2.38
C LEU A 194 1.92 18.61 -3.42
N HIS A 195 2.12 19.46 -4.43
CA HIS A 195 3.06 19.18 -5.52
C HIS A 195 4.45 19.80 -5.26
N ASN A 196 4.52 21.05 -4.81
CA ASN A 196 5.77 21.81 -4.68
C ASN A 196 6.28 21.91 -3.22
N ALA A 197 6.60 20.76 -2.60
CA ALA A 197 7.19 20.72 -1.26
C ALA A 197 8.71 21.02 -1.32
N PRO A 198 9.27 21.91 -0.46
CA PRO A 198 8.74 22.38 0.82
C PRO A 198 7.94 23.69 0.79
N LYS A 199 7.90 24.38 -0.34
CA LYS A 199 7.36 25.73 -0.46
C LYS A 199 5.84 25.80 -0.23
N ALA A 200 5.08 24.91 -0.87
CA ALA A 200 3.63 24.82 -0.71
C ALA A 200 3.19 24.48 0.73
N PHE A 201 4.00 23.72 1.47
CA PHE A 201 3.73 23.41 2.88
C PHE A 201 3.95 24.64 3.79
N ASN A 202 4.98 25.46 3.52
CA ASN A 202 5.18 26.71 4.24
C ASN A 202 4.07 27.73 3.94
N ALA A 203 3.57 27.76 2.70
CA ALA A 203 2.38 28.52 2.35
C ALA A 203 1.16 28.03 3.17
N LEU A 204 0.95 26.72 3.30
CA LEU A 204 -0.14 26.20 4.13
C LEU A 204 -0.02 26.66 5.59
N LEU A 205 1.15 26.52 6.23
CA LEU A 205 1.35 26.92 7.62
C LEU A 205 1.11 28.42 7.84
N SER A 206 1.71 29.26 7.00
CA SER A 206 1.55 30.72 7.12
C SER A 206 0.14 31.20 6.77
N SER A 207 -0.67 30.39 6.08
CA SER A 207 -2.07 30.71 5.79
C SER A 207 -3.00 30.57 7.00
N LEU A 208 -2.64 29.76 8.00
CA LEU A 208 -3.50 29.37 9.13
C LEU A 208 -3.29 30.20 10.41
N GLU A 209 -2.54 31.30 10.34
CA GLU A 209 -2.28 32.19 11.49
C GLU A 209 -3.47 33.14 11.79
N GLU A 210 -4.57 32.64 12.37
CA GLU A 210 -5.74 33.43 12.75
C GLU A 210 -6.25 33.11 14.18
N SER A 211 -7.26 33.85 14.67
CA SER A 211 -7.87 33.61 15.98
C SER A 211 -8.47 32.21 16.11
N GLU A 212 -8.41 31.62 17.31
CA GLU A 212 -8.77 30.21 17.57
C GLU A 212 -10.14 29.78 17.03
N SER A 213 -11.18 30.62 17.13
CA SER A 213 -12.52 30.30 16.61
C SER A 213 -12.60 30.26 15.09
N GLU A 214 -11.80 31.08 14.41
CA GLU A 214 -11.73 31.12 12.95
C GLU A 214 -10.84 29.99 12.44
N LEU A 215 -9.73 29.72 13.14
CA LEU A 215 -8.85 28.59 12.88
C LEU A 215 -9.60 27.25 12.95
N GLN A 216 -10.48 27.05 13.94
CA GLN A 216 -11.30 25.84 14.01
C GLN A 216 -12.14 25.62 12.75
N LYS A 217 -12.82 26.67 12.26
CA LYS A 217 -13.66 26.59 11.04
C LYS A 217 -12.81 26.31 9.79
N GLN A 218 -11.64 26.95 9.70
CA GLN A 218 -10.68 26.74 8.62
C GLN A 218 -10.13 25.31 8.60
N LEU A 219 -9.73 24.80 9.77
CA LEU A 219 -9.21 23.44 9.92
C LEU A 219 -10.28 22.38 9.60
N ILE A 220 -11.55 22.57 9.97
CA ILE A 220 -12.63 21.63 9.59
C ILE A 220 -12.77 21.54 8.07
N PHE A 221 -12.74 22.67 7.38
CA PHE A 221 -12.85 22.70 5.92
C PHE A 221 -11.60 22.10 5.25
N PHE A 222 -10.40 22.44 5.75
CA PHE A 222 -9.13 21.87 5.29
C PHE A 222 -9.11 20.34 5.49
N ASP A 223 -9.53 19.85 6.66
CA ASP A 223 -9.60 18.42 7.01
C ASP A 223 -10.48 17.63 6.04
N ASN A 224 -11.58 18.23 5.59
CA ASN A 224 -12.46 17.64 4.58
C ASN A 224 -11.78 17.56 3.20
N CYS A 225 -11.13 18.65 2.77
CA CYS A 225 -10.44 18.72 1.49
C CYS A 225 -9.26 17.75 1.44
N VAL A 226 -8.36 17.79 2.43
CA VAL A 226 -7.16 16.94 2.50
C VAL A 226 -7.53 15.46 2.53
N SER A 227 -8.56 15.08 3.29
CA SER A 227 -9.03 13.70 3.39
C SER A 227 -9.59 13.16 2.06
N ARG A 228 -10.24 14.01 1.25
CA ARG A 228 -10.75 13.61 -0.06
C ARG A 228 -9.62 13.39 -1.06
N VAL A 229 -8.66 14.31 -1.07
CA VAL A 229 -7.49 14.21 -1.96
C VAL A 229 -6.72 12.95 -1.64
N ALA A 230 -6.41 12.71 -0.37
CA ALA A 230 -5.69 11.50 0.04
C ALA A 230 -6.44 10.19 -0.28
N LYS A 231 -7.78 10.18 -0.23
CA LYS A 231 -8.59 9.00 -0.56
C LYS A 231 -8.78 8.78 -2.06
N LYS A 232 -8.67 9.82 -2.89
CA LYS A 232 -8.91 9.78 -4.35
C LYS A 232 -7.89 10.64 -5.11
N PRO A 233 -6.57 10.38 -4.98
CA PRO A 233 -5.54 11.28 -5.49
C PRO A 233 -5.62 11.45 -7.02
N VAL A 234 -5.88 10.37 -7.76
CA VAL A 234 -6.02 10.38 -9.23
C VAL A 234 -7.13 11.32 -9.69
N HIS A 235 -8.29 11.31 -9.03
CA HIS A 235 -9.41 12.17 -9.41
C HIS A 235 -9.05 13.66 -9.33
N TYR A 236 -8.37 14.05 -8.26
CA TYR A 236 -7.98 15.45 -8.06
C TYR A 236 -6.79 15.86 -8.95
N LEU A 237 -5.90 14.93 -9.29
CA LEU A 237 -4.85 15.15 -10.29
C LEU A 237 -5.46 15.37 -11.69
N ASP A 238 -6.45 14.56 -12.08
CA ASP A 238 -7.17 14.74 -13.35
C ASP A 238 -7.92 16.09 -13.40
N MET A 239 -8.54 16.48 -12.28
CA MET A 239 -9.19 17.80 -12.17
C MET A 239 -8.18 18.93 -12.30
N VAL A 240 -6.97 18.81 -11.73
CA VAL A 240 -5.90 19.80 -11.93
C VAL A 240 -5.47 19.84 -13.40
N GLY A 241 -5.30 18.70 -14.06
CA GLY A 241 -4.98 18.63 -15.48
C GLY A 241 -6.05 19.28 -16.37
N SER A 242 -7.32 19.22 -15.98
CA SER A 242 -8.39 19.91 -16.72
C SER A 242 -8.40 21.44 -16.55
N LEU A 243 -7.71 21.97 -15.54
CA LEU A 243 -7.62 23.41 -15.27
C LEU A 243 -6.47 24.09 -16.03
N THR A 244 -5.48 23.33 -16.51
CA THR A 244 -4.31 23.87 -17.22
C THR A 244 -3.62 22.81 -18.10
N ASP A 245 -3.33 23.16 -19.36
CA ASP A 245 -2.51 22.35 -20.27
C ASP A 245 -0.98 22.53 -20.04
N ASP A 246 -0.57 23.49 -19.19
CA ASP A 246 0.85 23.76 -18.88
C ASP A 246 1.46 22.69 -17.94
N GLU A 247 2.73 22.31 -18.17
CA GLU A 247 3.52 21.39 -17.34
C GLU A 247 3.75 21.86 -15.88
N THR A 248 3.38 23.10 -15.55
CA THR A 248 3.52 23.67 -14.19
C THR A 248 2.28 23.38 -13.34
N ALA A 249 2.28 22.23 -12.68
CA ALA A 249 1.14 21.76 -11.88
C ALA A 249 0.92 22.58 -10.60
N ILE A 250 -0.35 22.85 -10.29
CA ILE A 250 -0.80 23.36 -8.98
C ILE A 250 -1.04 22.20 -8.01
N SER A 251 -1.01 22.48 -6.71
CA SER A 251 -1.27 21.45 -5.69
C SER A 251 -2.71 20.90 -5.78
N PRO A 252 -2.93 19.57 -5.82
CA PRO A 252 -4.27 18.95 -5.97
C PRO A 252 -5.29 19.34 -4.90
N ILE A 253 -4.84 19.78 -3.73
CA ILE A 253 -5.72 20.37 -2.72
C ILE A 253 -6.54 21.57 -3.23
N VAL A 254 -6.02 22.33 -4.20
CA VAL A 254 -6.74 23.45 -4.82
C VAL A 254 -7.99 22.95 -5.57
N ALA A 255 -7.90 21.81 -6.27
CA ALA A 255 -9.05 21.21 -6.94
C ALA A 255 -10.12 20.75 -5.94
N ALA A 256 -9.70 20.17 -4.80
CA ALA A 256 -10.63 19.81 -3.73
C ALA A 256 -11.31 21.03 -3.09
N ILE A 257 -10.58 22.14 -2.92
CA ILE A 257 -11.16 23.41 -2.44
C ILE A 257 -12.24 23.90 -3.41
N ILE A 258 -12.00 23.85 -4.72
CA ILE A 258 -13.00 24.24 -5.74
C ILE A 258 -14.25 23.34 -5.65
N GLU A 259 -14.08 22.03 -5.50
CA GLU A 259 -15.20 21.09 -5.38
C GLU A 259 -16.02 21.33 -4.10
N GLN A 260 -15.35 21.57 -2.96
CA GLN A 260 -16.00 21.67 -1.65
C GLN A 260 -16.58 23.06 -1.36
N TRP A 261 -16.03 24.12 -1.94
CA TRP A 261 -16.45 25.50 -1.67
C TRP A 261 -17.96 25.77 -1.89
N PRO A 262 -18.62 25.28 -2.96
CA PRO A 262 -20.06 25.46 -3.17
C PRO A 262 -20.93 24.91 -2.03
N PHE A 263 -20.46 23.89 -1.30
CA PHE A 263 -21.20 23.33 -0.17
C PHE A 263 -21.16 24.25 1.05
N VAL A 264 -20.07 24.98 1.25
CA VAL A 264 -19.94 26.01 2.31
C VAL A 264 -20.91 27.16 2.02
N VAL A 265 -20.94 27.64 0.78
CA VAL A 265 -21.86 28.72 0.35
C VAL A 265 -23.32 28.28 0.51
N LYS A 266 -23.66 27.04 0.13
CA LYS A 266 -25.03 26.49 0.27
C LYS A 266 -25.46 26.28 1.72
N ALA A 267 -24.52 26.08 2.64
CA ALA A 267 -24.84 25.91 4.07
C ALA A 267 -25.35 27.22 4.71
N GLY A 268 -25.02 28.38 4.14
CA GLY A 268 -25.58 29.68 4.54
C GLY A 268 -25.09 30.24 5.87
N ASP A 269 -24.02 29.66 6.45
CA ASP A 269 -23.38 30.20 7.66
C ASP A 269 -22.39 31.32 7.26
N GLU A 270 -22.82 32.56 7.42
CA GLU A 270 -22.00 33.75 7.08
C GLU A 270 -20.67 33.79 7.82
N SER A 271 -20.59 33.27 9.04
CA SER A 271 -19.36 33.28 9.83
C SER A 271 -18.35 32.26 9.30
N THR A 272 -18.81 31.04 9.00
CA THR A 272 -17.97 30.00 8.40
C THR A 272 -17.56 30.35 6.98
N GLU A 273 -18.45 30.92 6.17
CA GLU A 273 -18.11 31.40 4.83
C GLU A 273 -17.02 32.50 4.86
N ALA A 274 -17.12 33.44 5.80
CA ALA A 274 -16.11 34.50 5.96
C ALA A 274 -14.75 33.93 6.41
N ALA A 275 -14.74 33.06 7.43
CA ALA A 275 -13.52 32.43 7.95
C ALA A 275 -12.78 31.62 6.87
N VAL A 276 -13.52 30.77 6.15
CA VAL A 276 -12.96 29.86 5.15
C VAL A 276 -12.51 30.62 3.91
N SER A 277 -13.27 31.62 3.46
CA SER A 277 -12.87 32.42 2.29
C SER A 277 -11.65 33.30 2.53
N ALA A 278 -11.50 33.85 3.74
CA ALA A 278 -10.30 34.58 4.15
C ALA A 278 -9.06 33.67 4.05
N TRP A 279 -9.15 32.46 4.59
CA TRP A 279 -8.10 31.45 4.51
C TRP A 279 -7.79 31.03 3.07
N ILE A 280 -8.79 30.65 2.27
CA ILE A 280 -8.58 30.26 0.86
C ILE A 280 -7.89 31.39 0.10
N GLY A 281 -8.32 32.64 0.31
CA GLY A 281 -7.68 33.80 -0.30
C GLY A 281 -6.20 33.92 0.09
N LYS A 282 -5.89 33.83 1.39
CA LYS A 282 -4.51 33.91 1.90
C LYS A 282 -3.64 32.77 1.36
N PHE A 283 -4.17 31.55 1.35
CA PHE A 283 -3.49 30.35 0.88
C PHE A 283 -3.17 30.42 -0.62
N LEU A 284 -4.15 30.73 -1.49
CA LEU A 284 -3.91 30.90 -2.93
C LEU A 284 -2.88 32.01 -3.22
N GLY A 285 -2.92 33.11 -2.45
CA GLY A 285 -1.95 34.19 -2.58
C GLY A 285 -0.52 33.77 -2.20
N GLN A 286 -0.37 32.92 -1.19
CA GLN A 286 0.93 32.37 -0.78
C GLN A 286 1.44 31.29 -1.74
N LEU A 287 0.59 30.40 -2.26
CA LEU A 287 0.96 29.43 -3.30
C LEU A 287 1.52 30.12 -4.56
N LYS A 288 0.91 31.24 -4.96
CA LYS A 288 1.41 32.06 -6.06
C LYS A 288 2.81 32.61 -5.78
N LYS A 289 3.09 33.10 -4.56
CA LYS A 289 4.42 33.62 -4.17
C LYS A 289 5.49 32.53 -4.15
N GLU A 290 5.09 31.31 -3.81
CA GLU A 290 5.95 30.15 -3.72
C GLU A 290 6.26 29.48 -5.08
N GLY A 291 5.66 29.98 -6.16
CA GLY A 291 5.98 29.62 -7.54
C GLY A 291 5.03 28.63 -8.21
N GLU A 292 3.82 28.40 -7.67
CA GLU A 292 2.78 27.64 -8.38
C GLU A 292 2.16 28.46 -9.54
N SER A 293 1.64 27.78 -10.55
CA SER A 293 1.16 28.40 -11.80
C SER A 293 0.13 29.50 -11.57
N SER A 294 0.53 30.74 -11.89
CA SER A 294 -0.32 31.93 -11.79
C SER A 294 -1.56 31.85 -12.69
N LYS A 295 -1.49 31.15 -13.83
CA LYS A 295 -2.62 30.94 -14.73
C LYS A 295 -3.66 30.00 -14.10
N ALA A 296 -3.22 28.85 -13.62
CA ALA A 296 -4.09 27.85 -13.00
C ALA A 296 -4.71 28.35 -11.69
N LEU A 297 -3.95 29.09 -10.85
CA LEU A 297 -4.49 29.73 -9.64
C LEU A 297 -5.53 30.82 -9.95
N LYS A 298 -5.40 31.54 -11.08
CA LYS A 298 -6.43 32.50 -11.55
C LYS A 298 -7.70 31.77 -11.98
N ALA A 299 -7.59 30.67 -12.73
CA ALA A 299 -8.73 29.85 -13.13
C ALA A 299 -9.46 29.27 -11.89
N ALA A 300 -8.71 28.75 -10.91
CA ALA A 300 -9.24 28.30 -9.63
C ALA A 300 -10.02 29.41 -8.89
N ARG A 301 -9.44 30.61 -8.79
CA ARG A 301 -10.11 31.77 -8.20
C ARG A 301 -11.41 32.13 -8.93
N ASP A 302 -11.42 32.08 -10.26
CA ASP A 302 -12.58 32.46 -11.06
C ASP A 302 -13.75 31.49 -10.83
N LEU A 303 -13.48 30.18 -10.76
CA LEU A 303 -14.48 29.16 -10.39
C LEU A 303 -15.02 29.36 -8.96
N LEU A 304 -14.15 29.72 -8.00
CA LEU A 304 -14.59 30.04 -6.64
C LEU A 304 -15.50 31.27 -6.60
N MET A 305 -15.21 32.30 -7.41
CA MET A 305 -16.04 33.51 -7.49
C MET A 305 -17.40 33.25 -8.14
N GLU A 306 -17.47 32.39 -9.16
CA GLU A 306 -18.72 31.98 -9.80
C GLU A 306 -19.66 31.27 -8.82
N ALA A 307 -19.10 30.40 -7.98
CA ALA A 307 -19.85 29.66 -6.97
C ALA A 307 -20.31 30.51 -5.75
N THR A 308 -19.84 31.76 -5.63
CA THR A 308 -20.10 32.62 -4.47
C THR A 308 -21.13 33.70 -4.80
N GLU A 309 -22.17 33.89 -4.00
CA GLU A 309 -23.14 35.00 -4.19
C GLU A 309 -22.78 36.25 -3.36
N ALA A 310 -22.11 36.07 -2.22
CA ALA A 310 -21.78 37.16 -1.30
C ALA A 310 -20.73 38.15 -1.85
N LYS A 311 -21.07 39.44 -1.81
CA LYS A 311 -20.20 40.53 -2.32
C LYS A 311 -18.87 40.66 -1.56
N LYS A 312 -18.88 40.43 -0.23
CA LYS A 312 -17.67 40.52 0.61
C LYS A 312 -16.69 39.41 0.25
N THR A 313 -17.17 38.18 0.18
CA THR A 313 -16.41 36.97 -0.19
C THR A 313 -15.80 37.06 -1.59
N ARG A 314 -16.58 37.52 -2.59
CA ARG A 314 -16.05 37.83 -3.94
C ARG A 314 -14.93 38.87 -3.93
N SER A 315 -15.00 39.86 -3.04
CA SER A 315 -13.96 40.90 -2.94
C SER A 315 -12.65 40.38 -2.37
N ILE A 316 -12.69 39.35 -1.50
CA ILE A 316 -11.51 38.67 -0.95
C ILE A 316 -10.79 37.91 -2.07
N PHE A 317 -11.51 37.08 -2.82
CA PHE A 317 -10.94 36.36 -3.96
C PHE A 317 -10.42 37.30 -5.05
N LYS A 318 -11.07 38.44 -5.30
CA LYS A 318 -10.56 39.42 -6.27
C LYS A 318 -9.22 40.05 -5.86
N LYS A 319 -8.94 40.14 -4.56
CA LYS A 319 -7.71 40.73 -4.00
C LYS A 319 -6.60 39.69 -3.76
N CYS A 320 -6.92 38.40 -3.63
CA CYS A 320 -5.96 37.39 -3.17
C CYS A 320 -4.72 37.20 -4.07
N LEU A 321 -4.81 37.48 -5.37
CA LEU A 321 -3.71 37.33 -6.32
C LEU A 321 -3.09 38.67 -6.78
N LYS A 322 -3.53 39.81 -6.21
CA LYS A 322 -2.98 41.14 -6.48
C LYS A 322 -1.99 41.53 -5.39
N ASP A 323 -0.68 41.53 -5.71
CA ASP A 323 0.16 42.73 -5.56
C ASP A 323 1.59 42.60 -6.14
N LYS A 324 2.01 43.77 -6.67
CA LYS A 324 3.28 44.29 -7.22
C LYS A 324 3.97 43.60 -8.39
N GLU A 325 3.69 44.18 -9.56
CA GLU A 325 4.56 44.45 -10.73
C GLU A 325 5.38 43.27 -11.30
N ASP A 326 4.92 42.82 -12.46
CA ASP A 326 5.72 42.64 -13.69
C ASP A 326 7.23 42.56 -13.50
N ALA A 327 7.77 41.34 -13.54
CA ALA A 327 9.15 41.09 -13.91
C ALA A 327 9.25 39.74 -14.62
N ASP A 328 9.54 39.84 -15.91
CA ASP A 328 10.29 38.90 -16.74
C ASP A 328 9.57 37.64 -17.25
N ASP A 329 8.74 37.86 -18.28
CA ASP A 329 8.71 36.98 -19.45
C ASP A 329 9.90 37.38 -20.36
N GLU A 330 11.06 36.72 -20.23
CA GLU A 330 12.00 36.59 -21.35
C GLU A 330 12.30 35.10 -21.58
N GLU A 331 11.73 34.59 -22.66
CA GLU A 331 12.12 33.33 -23.30
C GLU A 331 13.54 33.46 -23.85
N ASP A 332 14.48 32.69 -23.30
CA ASP A 332 15.80 32.52 -23.90
C ASP A 332 15.87 31.16 -24.62
N LYS A 333 15.84 31.23 -25.96
CA LYS A 333 16.18 30.12 -26.85
C LYS A 333 17.70 30.02 -26.96
N MET A 334 18.27 28.84 -26.72
CA MET A 334 19.52 28.44 -27.37
C MET A 334 19.56 26.93 -27.62
N ASP A 335 19.63 26.57 -28.91
CA ASP A 335 20.15 25.29 -29.41
C ASP A 335 21.64 25.15 -29.06
N ILE A 336 22.15 23.90 -28.95
CA ILE A 336 23.41 23.43 -29.57
C ILE A 336 23.58 21.91 -29.32
N ASP A 337 23.52 21.18 -30.45
CA ASP A 337 24.41 20.13 -30.95
C ASP A 337 24.96 19.03 -30.01
N SER A 338 24.66 17.78 -30.36
CA SER A 338 25.23 16.57 -29.75
C SER A 338 26.20 15.92 -30.73
N GLY A 339 27.50 15.96 -30.41
CA GLY A 339 28.53 15.17 -31.08
C GLY A 339 28.64 13.74 -30.51
N PRO A 340 29.06 12.74 -31.31
CA PRO A 340 28.98 11.32 -30.93
C PRO A 340 30.26 10.84 -30.22
N ALA A 341 30.10 9.95 -29.25
CA ALA A 341 31.21 9.16 -28.70
C ALA A 341 30.83 7.67 -28.66
N GLN A 342 31.59 6.88 -29.44
CA GLN A 342 31.58 5.42 -29.44
C GLN A 342 32.13 4.87 -28.11
N ALA A 343 31.55 3.77 -27.64
CA ALA A 343 32.21 2.83 -26.73
C ALA A 343 31.91 1.37 -27.14
N THR A 344 32.98 0.74 -27.63
CA THR A 344 33.41 -0.67 -27.53
C THR A 344 32.45 -1.77 -27.02
N GLY A 345 32.23 -2.78 -27.88
CA GLY A 345 32.58 -4.20 -27.66
C GLY A 345 31.82 -5.04 -26.60
N PRO A 346 31.23 -6.20 -26.97
CA PRO A 346 30.28 -6.93 -26.13
C PRO A 346 30.95 -7.94 -25.18
N ASP A 347 30.54 -7.95 -23.91
CA ASP A 347 30.76 -9.08 -23.02
C ASP A 347 29.45 -9.83 -22.76
N LYS A 348 29.55 -11.17 -22.77
CA LYS A 348 28.45 -12.13 -22.89
C LYS A 348 27.48 -12.10 -21.71
N ALA A 349 26.21 -11.87 -22.00
CA ALA A 349 25.09 -11.98 -21.07
C ALA A 349 24.98 -13.39 -20.46
N SER A 350 24.90 -13.47 -19.14
CA SER A 350 24.50 -14.68 -18.41
C SER A 350 23.00 -14.90 -18.60
N SER A 351 22.62 -15.97 -19.28
CA SER A 351 21.21 -16.34 -19.48
C SER A 351 20.53 -16.65 -18.14
N VAL A 352 19.54 -15.85 -17.76
CA VAL A 352 18.66 -16.13 -16.62
C VAL A 352 17.66 -17.19 -17.05
N ASP A 353 17.67 -18.36 -16.40
CA ASP A 353 16.71 -19.43 -16.67
C ASP A 353 15.41 -19.21 -15.87
N LEU A 354 14.32 -18.88 -16.57
CA LEU A 354 13.02 -18.61 -15.96
C LEU A 354 12.34 -19.88 -15.45
N ASP A 355 12.63 -21.04 -16.05
CA ASP A 355 12.05 -22.32 -15.65
C ASP A 355 12.60 -22.76 -14.28
N GLU A 356 13.88 -22.48 -13.99
CA GLU A 356 14.49 -22.73 -12.68
C GLU A 356 13.94 -21.78 -11.58
N ILE A 357 13.55 -20.56 -11.97
CA ILE A 357 13.11 -19.51 -11.03
C ILE A 357 11.62 -19.62 -10.67
N PHE A 358 10.76 -19.93 -11.64
CA PHE A 358 9.30 -19.92 -11.46
C PHE A 358 8.65 -21.31 -11.55
N GLY A 359 9.34 -22.29 -12.13
CA GLY A 359 8.85 -23.65 -12.30
C GLY A 359 7.94 -23.84 -13.51
N PHE A 360 7.81 -25.10 -13.94
CA PHE A 360 6.95 -25.51 -15.04
C PHE A 360 5.46 -25.53 -14.64
N LEU A 361 4.57 -25.44 -15.64
CA LEU A 361 3.14 -25.73 -15.47
C LEU A 361 2.96 -27.11 -14.81
N PRO A 362 2.23 -27.22 -13.68
CA PRO A 362 1.95 -28.51 -13.07
C PRO A 362 1.11 -29.36 -14.02
N THR A 363 1.66 -30.49 -14.45
CA THR A 363 0.95 -31.48 -15.27
C THR A 363 0.16 -32.45 -14.39
N GLU A 364 -1.00 -32.92 -14.86
CA GLU A 364 -1.79 -33.90 -14.11
C GLU A 364 -1.01 -35.20 -13.92
N GLY A 365 -0.95 -35.68 -12.68
CA GLY A 365 -0.34 -36.96 -12.35
C GLY A 365 -1.17 -38.11 -12.93
N THR A 366 -0.50 -39.14 -13.46
CA THR A 366 -1.14 -40.33 -14.06
C THR A 366 -1.85 -41.24 -13.06
N SER A 367 -1.78 -40.95 -11.75
CA SER A 367 -2.42 -41.73 -10.69
C SER A 367 -3.42 -40.88 -9.89
N HIS A 368 -4.72 -41.17 -10.02
CA HIS A 368 -5.80 -40.47 -9.32
C HIS A 368 -6.11 -41.05 -7.94
N ASN A 369 -5.06 -41.29 -7.14
CA ASN A 369 -5.22 -41.82 -5.78
C ASN A 369 -6.00 -40.87 -4.86
N ALA A 370 -6.04 -39.57 -5.20
CA ALA A 370 -6.81 -38.53 -4.51
C ALA A 370 -8.31 -38.88 -4.36
N LEU A 371 -8.89 -39.62 -5.31
CA LEU A 371 -10.31 -40.01 -5.28
C LEU A 371 -10.68 -40.92 -4.11
N HIS A 372 -9.72 -41.67 -3.56
CA HIS A 372 -9.96 -42.71 -2.55
C HIS A 372 -9.27 -42.45 -1.20
N LYS A 373 -8.33 -41.51 -1.12
CA LYS A 373 -7.58 -41.21 0.11
C LYS A 373 -8.47 -40.60 1.21
N TRP A 374 -9.30 -39.63 0.85
CA TRP A 374 -10.19 -38.93 1.79
C TRP A 374 -11.19 -39.87 2.48
N GLU A 375 -11.52 -41.02 1.87
CA GLU A 375 -12.51 -41.96 2.40
C GLU A 375 -11.96 -42.83 3.54
N ARG A 376 -10.62 -42.94 3.67
CA ARG A 376 -9.95 -43.83 4.62
C ARG A 376 -9.71 -43.20 6.00
N GLU A 377 -9.83 -41.88 6.09
CA GLU A 377 -9.47 -41.10 7.27
C GLU A 377 -10.69 -40.43 7.90
N GLU A 378 -10.57 -40.01 9.16
CA GLU A 378 -11.59 -39.17 9.79
C GLU A 378 -11.65 -37.80 9.09
N ILE A 379 -12.84 -37.19 9.05
CA ILE A 379 -13.10 -35.99 8.24
C ILE A 379 -12.19 -34.82 8.61
N GLU A 380 -11.91 -34.64 9.90
CA GLU A 380 -11.01 -33.59 10.39
C GLU A 380 -9.57 -33.81 9.90
N ALA A 381 -9.07 -35.04 10.00
CA ALA A 381 -7.74 -35.42 9.49
C ALA A 381 -7.63 -35.30 7.97
N ALA A 382 -8.68 -35.68 7.23
CA ALA A 382 -8.73 -35.56 5.77
C ALA A 382 -8.75 -34.11 5.28
N LEU A 383 -9.36 -33.21 6.06
CA LEU A 383 -9.36 -31.76 5.82
C LEU A 383 -7.99 -31.14 6.13
N GLU A 384 -7.41 -31.44 7.30
CA GLU A 384 -6.10 -30.92 7.70
C GLU A 384 -4.95 -31.40 6.78
N GLN A 385 -5.03 -32.62 6.27
CA GLN A 385 -4.04 -33.19 5.34
C GLN A 385 -4.24 -32.75 3.89
N GLY A 386 -5.27 -31.96 3.58
CA GLY A 386 -5.53 -31.44 2.22
C GLY A 386 -6.02 -32.51 1.22
N HIS A 387 -6.54 -33.66 1.68
CA HIS A 387 -7.07 -34.69 0.78
C HIS A 387 -8.38 -34.26 0.11
N VAL A 388 -9.15 -33.40 0.77
CA VAL A 388 -10.36 -32.80 0.19
C VAL A 388 -10.00 -31.74 -0.86
N ASP A 389 -8.90 -31.01 -0.70
CA ASP A 389 -8.38 -30.09 -1.71
C ASP A 389 -7.99 -30.84 -3.00
N GLU A 390 -7.27 -31.96 -2.88
CA GLU A 390 -6.95 -32.81 -4.02
C GLU A 390 -8.21 -33.35 -4.72
N LEU A 391 -9.25 -33.68 -3.95
CA LEU A 391 -10.54 -34.14 -4.49
C LEU A 391 -11.29 -33.02 -5.24
N ILE A 392 -11.27 -31.80 -4.72
CA ILE A 392 -11.83 -30.61 -5.39
C ILE A 392 -11.12 -30.37 -6.72
N LEU A 393 -9.79 -30.44 -6.74
CA LEU A 393 -9.00 -30.22 -7.96
C LEU A 393 -9.21 -31.31 -9.01
N CYS A 394 -9.67 -32.51 -8.65
CA CYS A 394 -10.05 -33.55 -9.61
C CYS A 394 -11.24 -33.13 -10.51
N LEU A 395 -12.02 -32.11 -10.12
CA LEU A 395 -13.06 -31.53 -10.97
C LEU A 395 -12.50 -30.77 -12.19
N CYS A 396 -11.26 -30.28 -12.09
CA CYS A 396 -10.57 -29.57 -13.17
C CYS A 396 -9.84 -30.52 -14.13
N SER A 397 -9.89 -31.84 -13.88
CA SER A 397 -9.17 -32.83 -14.69
C SER A 397 -9.66 -32.86 -16.13
N GLU A 398 -8.77 -33.13 -17.09
CA GLU A 398 -9.13 -33.32 -18.51
C GLU A 398 -10.05 -34.53 -18.74
N HIS A 399 -10.00 -35.53 -17.85
CA HIS A 399 -10.76 -36.77 -17.99
C HIS A 399 -12.17 -36.69 -17.38
N GLU A 400 -13.18 -36.91 -18.22
CA GLU A 400 -14.60 -36.86 -17.86
C GLU A 400 -14.99 -37.87 -16.78
N GLU A 401 -14.44 -39.08 -16.83
CA GLU A 401 -14.71 -40.12 -15.83
C GLU A 401 -14.25 -39.70 -14.42
N ILE A 402 -13.09 -39.04 -14.34
CA ILE A 402 -12.53 -38.55 -13.07
C ILE A 402 -13.36 -37.40 -12.52
N ARG A 403 -13.82 -36.48 -13.38
CA ARG A 403 -14.73 -35.40 -12.96
C ARG A 403 -16.03 -35.94 -12.37
N ARG A 404 -16.65 -36.94 -13.02
CA ARG A 404 -17.88 -37.57 -12.51
C ARG A 404 -17.67 -38.31 -11.19
N GLN A 405 -16.56 -39.03 -11.08
CA GLN A 405 -16.21 -39.72 -9.83
C GLN A 405 -15.92 -38.72 -8.70
N ALA A 406 -15.25 -37.60 -8.99
CA ALA A 406 -15.01 -36.54 -8.02
C ALA A 406 -16.32 -35.91 -7.52
N VAL A 407 -17.30 -35.64 -8.39
CA VAL A 407 -18.62 -35.17 -7.98
C VAL A 407 -19.33 -36.17 -7.08
N ALA A 408 -19.37 -37.45 -7.46
CA ALA A 408 -19.99 -38.50 -6.65
C ALA A 408 -19.30 -38.62 -5.27
N ASN A 409 -17.99 -38.45 -5.21
CA ASN A 409 -17.22 -38.42 -3.97
C ASN A 409 -17.52 -37.18 -3.13
N LEU A 410 -17.63 -35.99 -3.72
CA LEU A 410 -17.98 -34.76 -3.01
C LEU A 410 -19.39 -34.81 -2.42
N VAL A 411 -20.35 -35.41 -3.13
CA VAL A 411 -21.70 -35.65 -2.58
C VAL A 411 -21.65 -36.60 -1.39
N ARG A 412 -20.86 -37.69 -1.46
CA ARG A 412 -20.63 -38.60 -0.34
C ARG A 412 -19.93 -37.91 0.83
N PHE A 413 -18.94 -37.07 0.56
CA PHE A 413 -18.24 -36.26 1.54
C PHE A 413 -19.20 -35.33 2.27
N MET A 414 -20.08 -34.62 1.55
CA MET A 414 -21.10 -33.75 2.14
C MET A 414 -22.08 -34.50 3.06
N ALA A 415 -22.45 -35.73 2.72
CA ALA A 415 -23.28 -36.58 3.58
C ALA A 415 -22.54 -36.95 4.88
N LYS A 416 -21.29 -37.41 4.78
CA LYS A 416 -20.45 -37.71 5.95
C LYS A 416 -20.18 -36.48 6.82
N LEU A 417 -19.97 -35.32 6.21
CA LEU A 417 -19.71 -34.05 6.90
C LEU A 417 -20.90 -33.63 7.78
N LYS A 418 -22.14 -33.85 7.31
CA LYS A 418 -23.37 -33.59 8.09
C LYS A 418 -23.51 -34.48 9.33
N GLU A 419 -22.99 -35.71 9.26
CA GLU A 419 -23.05 -36.68 10.36
C GLU A 419 -21.89 -36.50 11.35
N SER A 420 -20.94 -35.63 11.05
CA SER A 420 -19.74 -35.41 11.84
C SER A 420 -19.93 -34.38 12.96
N ASN A 421 -19.07 -34.46 13.99
CA ASN A 421 -19.02 -33.50 15.10
C ASN A 421 -18.11 -32.28 14.82
N TYR A 422 -17.69 -32.07 13.56
CA TYR A 422 -16.76 -31.01 13.21
C TYR A 422 -17.39 -29.62 13.40
N ALA A 423 -16.72 -28.72 14.12
CA ALA A 423 -17.32 -27.44 14.54
C ALA A 423 -17.77 -26.54 13.36
N GLU A 424 -17.00 -26.52 12.26
CA GLU A 424 -17.26 -25.66 11.10
C GLU A 424 -17.92 -26.39 9.92
N TRP A 425 -18.58 -27.53 10.18
CA TRP A 425 -19.16 -28.37 9.13
C TRP A 425 -20.13 -27.62 8.23
N ARG A 426 -20.85 -26.62 8.74
CA ARG A 426 -21.82 -25.82 7.99
C ARG A 426 -21.16 -24.99 6.89
N THR A 427 -20.04 -24.35 7.19
CA THR A 427 -19.35 -23.46 6.24
C THR A 427 -18.68 -24.25 5.13
N VAL A 428 -18.04 -25.38 5.50
CA VAL A 428 -17.46 -26.33 4.54
C VAL A 428 -18.56 -27.00 3.69
N TYR A 429 -19.72 -27.28 4.28
CA TYR A 429 -20.88 -27.82 3.55
C TYR A 429 -21.42 -26.82 2.53
N THR A 430 -21.53 -25.53 2.88
CA THR A 430 -21.94 -24.47 1.95
C THR A 430 -20.96 -24.32 0.80
N LEU A 431 -19.65 -24.22 1.08
CA LEU A 431 -18.59 -24.14 0.05
C LEU A 431 -18.67 -25.31 -0.93
N THR A 432 -18.76 -26.54 -0.40
CA THR A 432 -18.82 -27.75 -1.24
C THR A 432 -20.11 -27.80 -2.05
N GLY A 433 -21.23 -27.35 -1.47
CA GLY A 433 -22.52 -27.27 -2.15
C GLY A 433 -22.52 -26.27 -3.31
N GLU A 434 -22.04 -25.05 -3.09
CA GLU A 434 -21.94 -24.02 -4.14
C GLU A 434 -21.01 -24.46 -5.27
N LEU A 435 -19.90 -25.13 -4.96
CA LEU A 435 -19.00 -25.72 -5.95
C LEU A 435 -19.71 -26.78 -6.79
N LEU A 436 -20.48 -27.68 -6.17
CA LEU A 436 -21.21 -28.73 -6.89
C LEU A 436 -22.32 -28.18 -7.78
N GLU A 437 -23.05 -27.16 -7.33
CA GLU A 437 -24.04 -26.46 -8.15
C GLU A 437 -23.37 -25.74 -9.32
N THR A 438 -22.23 -25.09 -9.07
CA THR A 438 -21.41 -24.45 -10.12
C THR A 438 -20.91 -25.48 -11.15
N ALA A 439 -20.38 -26.61 -10.70
CA ALA A 439 -19.93 -27.70 -11.57
C ALA A 439 -21.08 -28.30 -12.40
N SER A 440 -22.25 -28.47 -11.77
CA SER A 440 -23.45 -28.98 -12.45
C SER A 440 -23.97 -28.00 -13.50
N SER A 441 -23.86 -26.69 -13.25
CA SER A 441 -24.28 -25.63 -14.19
C SER A 441 -23.39 -25.53 -15.45
N LEU A 442 -22.10 -25.84 -15.32
CA LEU A 442 -21.12 -25.82 -16.42
C LEU A 442 -21.18 -27.08 -17.28
N GLY A 443 -21.73 -28.17 -16.74
CA GLY A 443 -21.74 -29.49 -17.37
C GLY A 443 -20.40 -30.21 -17.24
N PHE A 444 -20.41 -31.51 -17.53
CA PHE A 444 -19.23 -32.37 -17.38
C PHE A 444 -18.51 -32.66 -18.68
N ASP A 445 -18.97 -32.12 -19.81
CA ASP A 445 -18.42 -32.40 -21.15
C ASP A 445 -17.11 -31.65 -21.40
N GLN A 446 -16.88 -30.54 -20.70
CA GLN A 446 -15.64 -29.75 -20.73
C GLN A 446 -15.00 -29.75 -19.34
N PRO A 447 -13.66 -29.63 -19.25
CA PRO A 447 -12.99 -29.46 -17.96
C PRO A 447 -13.41 -28.14 -17.32
N ILE A 448 -13.64 -28.16 -16.01
CA ILE A 448 -13.95 -26.95 -15.25
C ILE A 448 -12.69 -26.07 -15.20
N PRO A 449 -12.81 -24.74 -15.40
CA PRO A 449 -11.66 -23.84 -15.32
C PRO A 449 -10.91 -23.96 -14.00
N TRP A 450 -9.59 -23.99 -14.06
CA TRP A 450 -8.74 -24.20 -12.88
C TRP A 450 -8.92 -23.11 -11.83
N ILE A 451 -9.26 -21.89 -12.25
CA ILE A 451 -9.58 -20.81 -11.31
C ILE A 451 -10.72 -21.15 -10.36
N VAL A 452 -11.71 -21.95 -10.79
CA VAL A 452 -12.85 -22.36 -9.96
C VAL A 452 -12.41 -23.37 -8.90
N GLY A 453 -11.68 -24.42 -9.30
CA GLY A 453 -11.18 -25.44 -8.39
C GLY A 453 -10.15 -24.89 -7.40
N GLU A 454 -9.25 -24.03 -7.87
CA GLU A 454 -8.26 -23.36 -7.01
C GLU A 454 -8.91 -22.33 -6.09
N CYS A 455 -9.96 -21.61 -6.53
CA CYS A 455 -10.74 -20.73 -5.66
C CYS A 455 -11.40 -21.54 -4.54
N ALA A 456 -12.00 -22.68 -4.86
CA ALA A 456 -12.63 -23.55 -3.87
C ALA A 456 -11.62 -24.14 -2.88
N SER A 457 -10.47 -24.64 -3.35
CA SER A 457 -9.41 -25.17 -2.48
C SER A 457 -8.81 -24.08 -1.57
N ASN A 458 -8.48 -22.90 -2.12
CA ASN A 458 -7.96 -21.82 -1.28
C ASN A 458 -9.04 -21.30 -0.30
N CYS A 459 -10.33 -21.27 -0.67
CA CYS A 459 -11.40 -20.98 0.27
C CYS A 459 -11.50 -22.05 1.37
N LEU A 460 -11.36 -23.34 1.04
CA LEU A 460 -11.37 -24.42 2.00
C LEU A 460 -10.23 -24.27 3.02
N SER A 461 -8.99 -24.04 2.55
CA SER A 461 -7.85 -23.78 3.43
C SER A 461 -8.06 -22.58 4.35
N VAL A 462 -8.72 -21.53 3.86
CA VAL A 462 -9.08 -20.36 4.68
C VAL A 462 -10.12 -20.73 5.72
N LEU A 463 -11.15 -21.49 5.36
CA LEU A 463 -12.18 -21.91 6.31
C LEU A 463 -11.65 -22.82 7.43
N LEU A 464 -10.63 -23.64 7.15
CA LEU A 464 -9.98 -24.47 8.17
C LEU A 464 -9.22 -23.65 9.21
N ASN A 465 -8.90 -22.38 8.93
CA ASN A 465 -8.20 -21.49 9.84
C ASN A 465 -9.01 -20.21 10.10
N PRO A 466 -9.79 -20.15 11.19
CA PRO A 466 -10.59 -18.98 11.54
C PRO A 466 -9.78 -17.71 11.83
N LEU A 467 -8.47 -17.84 12.07
CA LEU A 467 -7.55 -16.72 12.26
C LEU A 467 -6.99 -16.18 10.94
N HIS A 468 -7.32 -16.80 9.81
CA HIS A 468 -6.85 -16.35 8.50
C HIS A 468 -7.45 -14.99 8.13
N LYS A 469 -6.63 -14.07 7.60
CA LYS A 469 -7.03 -12.67 7.38
C LYS A 469 -8.17 -12.51 6.36
N VAL A 470 -8.22 -13.39 5.37
CA VAL A 470 -9.27 -13.43 4.33
C VAL A 470 -10.57 -14.12 4.82
N TYR A 471 -10.61 -14.68 6.03
CA TYR A 471 -11.73 -15.54 6.50
C TYR A 471 -13.11 -14.87 6.40
N GLY A 472 -13.26 -13.62 6.86
CA GLY A 472 -14.56 -12.94 6.76
C GLY A 472 -14.93 -12.53 5.33
N LYS A 473 -13.94 -12.27 4.45
CA LYS A 473 -14.19 -12.04 3.01
C LYS A 473 -14.67 -13.31 2.31
N VAL A 474 -14.12 -14.49 2.66
CA VAL A 474 -14.59 -15.80 2.18
C VAL A 474 -16.02 -16.07 2.64
N ASN A 475 -16.34 -15.84 3.92
CA ASN A 475 -17.71 -16.03 4.41
C ASN A 475 -18.72 -15.11 3.70
N LYS A 476 -18.35 -13.85 3.41
CA LYS A 476 -19.18 -12.94 2.60
C LYS A 476 -19.35 -13.42 1.16
N PHE A 477 -18.34 -14.06 0.58
CA PHE A 477 -18.42 -14.65 -0.75
C PHE A 477 -19.43 -15.81 -0.80
N LEU A 478 -19.37 -16.72 0.17
CA LEU A 478 -20.29 -17.87 0.33
C LEU A 478 -21.72 -17.48 0.77
N GLN A 479 -21.99 -16.20 1.04
CA GLN A 479 -23.33 -15.71 1.34
C GLN A 479 -23.97 -14.97 0.16
N LYS A 480 -23.23 -14.83 -0.95
CA LYS A 480 -23.65 -13.96 -2.07
C LYS A 480 -24.64 -14.64 -3.00
N ALA A 481 -24.41 -15.89 -3.38
CA ALA A 481 -25.22 -16.61 -4.36
C ALA A 481 -25.02 -18.13 -4.23
N PRO A 482 -26.04 -18.94 -4.56
CA PRO A 482 -25.97 -20.41 -4.47
C PRO A 482 -25.07 -21.07 -5.53
N SER A 483 -24.60 -20.31 -6.53
CA SER A 483 -23.71 -20.75 -7.60
C SER A 483 -22.75 -19.63 -7.99
N TRP A 484 -21.53 -19.95 -8.41
CA TRP A 484 -20.52 -18.97 -8.77
C TRP A 484 -20.54 -18.61 -10.26
N GLU A 485 -20.49 -17.31 -10.53
CA GLU A 485 -20.27 -16.81 -11.89
C GLU A 485 -18.78 -16.85 -12.22
N VAL A 486 -18.34 -17.87 -12.97
CA VAL A 486 -16.93 -18.15 -13.28
C VAL A 486 -16.17 -16.92 -13.79
N GLU A 487 -16.76 -16.16 -14.70
CA GLU A 487 -16.10 -14.97 -15.30
C GLU A 487 -15.86 -13.85 -14.29
N LYS A 488 -16.70 -13.74 -13.24
CA LYS A 488 -16.63 -12.67 -12.24
C LYS A 488 -15.78 -13.03 -11.03
N ILE A 489 -15.33 -14.28 -10.90
CA ILE A 489 -14.52 -14.72 -9.74
C ILE A 489 -13.28 -13.83 -9.58
N PRO A 490 -12.43 -13.61 -10.61
CA PRO A 490 -11.24 -12.77 -10.44
C PRO A 490 -11.59 -11.31 -10.14
N SER A 491 -12.57 -10.74 -10.84
CA SER A 491 -13.00 -9.35 -10.62
C SER A 491 -13.57 -9.13 -9.21
N TYR A 492 -14.30 -10.11 -8.67
CA TYR A 492 -14.84 -10.04 -7.32
C TYR A 492 -13.72 -9.99 -6.27
N TRP A 493 -12.73 -10.87 -6.39
CA TRP A 493 -11.61 -10.90 -5.44
C TRP A 493 -10.71 -9.68 -5.59
N ILE A 494 -10.48 -9.19 -6.82
CA ILE A 494 -9.76 -7.93 -7.06
C ILE A 494 -10.49 -6.76 -6.40
N ASP A 495 -11.81 -6.63 -6.60
CA ASP A 495 -12.61 -5.58 -5.96
C ASP A 495 -12.52 -5.68 -4.43
N ARG A 496 -12.73 -6.87 -3.87
CA ARG A 496 -12.73 -7.09 -2.42
C ARG A 496 -11.38 -6.95 -1.74
N ILE A 497 -10.27 -7.11 -2.46
CA ILE A 497 -8.93 -7.04 -1.88
C ILE A 497 -8.26 -5.70 -2.22
N PHE A 498 -8.44 -5.16 -3.43
CA PHE A 498 -7.81 -3.89 -3.82
C PHE A 498 -8.65 -2.66 -3.46
N MET A 499 -9.99 -2.76 -3.49
CA MET A 499 -10.88 -1.61 -3.28
C MET A 499 -11.47 -1.55 -1.86
N HIS A 500 -11.34 -2.62 -1.08
CA HIS A 500 -11.84 -2.69 0.29
C HIS A 500 -10.71 -2.96 1.28
N GLU A 501 -10.70 -2.18 2.37
CA GLU A 501 -9.75 -2.37 3.49
C GLU A 501 -9.83 -3.81 4.04
N PRO A 502 -8.69 -4.39 4.48
CA PRO A 502 -8.66 -5.68 5.14
C PRO A 502 -9.47 -5.64 6.45
N GLU A 503 -10.03 -6.78 6.85
CA GLU A 503 -10.83 -6.85 8.08
C GLU A 503 -9.98 -6.81 9.36
N LEU A 504 -8.69 -7.13 9.23
CA LEU A 504 -7.69 -7.12 10.30
C LEU A 504 -6.55 -6.17 9.91
N ASP A 505 -6.02 -5.43 10.89
CA ASP A 505 -5.13 -4.28 10.69
C ASP A 505 -3.77 -4.63 10.02
N ASP A 506 -3.36 -5.90 10.03
CA ASP A 506 -2.13 -6.45 9.42
C ASP A 506 -2.41 -7.26 8.12
N GLY A 507 -3.66 -7.32 7.67
CA GLY A 507 -4.08 -8.26 6.63
C GLY A 507 -3.72 -7.86 5.20
N TYR A 508 -3.40 -6.59 4.90
CA TYR A 508 -3.31 -6.10 3.51
C TYR A 508 -2.31 -6.91 2.65
N PHE A 509 -1.08 -7.12 3.14
CA PHE A 509 -0.08 -7.86 2.39
C PHE A 509 -0.42 -9.35 2.29
N GLU A 510 -0.97 -9.95 3.34
CA GLU A 510 -1.38 -11.37 3.34
C GLU A 510 -2.58 -11.61 2.42
N GLU A 511 -3.55 -10.69 2.37
CA GLU A 511 -4.68 -10.76 1.45
C GLU A 511 -4.24 -10.62 0.00
N ILE A 512 -3.30 -9.70 -0.29
CA ILE A 512 -2.70 -9.57 -1.63
C ILE A 512 -1.89 -10.82 -1.99
N ASP A 513 -1.08 -11.31 -1.05
CA ASP A 513 -0.25 -12.50 -1.26
C ASP A 513 -1.10 -13.75 -1.53
N TRP A 514 -2.22 -13.86 -0.82
CA TRP A 514 -3.25 -14.88 -1.04
C TRP A 514 -3.90 -14.74 -2.42
N LEU A 515 -4.29 -13.52 -2.83
CA LEU A 515 -4.89 -13.27 -4.14
C LEU A 515 -3.93 -13.60 -5.29
N LEU A 516 -2.68 -13.14 -5.20
CA LEU A 516 -1.66 -13.45 -6.20
C LEU A 516 -1.35 -14.95 -6.22
N GLY A 517 -1.35 -15.61 -5.06
CA GLY A 517 -1.24 -17.06 -4.94
C GLY A 517 -2.36 -17.79 -5.67
N LEU A 518 -3.61 -17.35 -5.47
CA LEU A 518 -4.77 -17.85 -6.21
C LEU A 518 -4.59 -17.66 -7.71
N PHE A 519 -4.11 -16.50 -8.15
CA PHE A 519 -3.93 -16.23 -9.57
C PHE A 519 -2.83 -17.05 -10.24
N VAL A 520 -1.71 -17.28 -9.54
CA VAL A 520 -0.63 -18.16 -10.02
C VAL A 520 -1.14 -19.60 -10.18
N LYS A 521 -1.86 -20.12 -9.17
CA LYS A 521 -2.34 -21.50 -9.18
C LYS A 521 -3.50 -21.72 -10.17
N GLY A 522 -4.38 -20.73 -10.31
CA GLY A 522 -5.57 -20.78 -11.17
C GLY A 522 -5.28 -20.62 -12.67
N LEU A 523 -4.14 -20.05 -13.07
CA LEU A 523 -3.78 -19.88 -14.47
C LEU A 523 -3.07 -21.12 -15.02
N ARG A 524 -3.85 -22.09 -15.53
CA ARG A 524 -3.31 -23.33 -16.11
C ARG A 524 -3.81 -23.66 -17.51
N SER A 525 -5.02 -23.24 -17.85
CA SER A 525 -5.63 -23.52 -19.15
C SER A 525 -5.89 -22.25 -19.97
N LYS A 526 -6.05 -22.40 -21.30
CA LYS A 526 -6.44 -21.29 -22.19
C LYS A 526 -7.78 -20.67 -21.81
N ALA A 527 -8.69 -21.45 -21.21
CA ALA A 527 -9.95 -20.94 -20.70
C ALA A 527 -9.74 -19.98 -19.51
N ASP A 528 -8.81 -20.30 -18.60
CA ASP A 528 -8.45 -19.43 -17.48
C ASP A 528 -7.83 -18.11 -17.98
N MET A 529 -6.99 -18.17 -19.03
CA MET A 529 -6.40 -16.99 -19.65
C MET A 529 -7.46 -16.04 -20.21
N GLU A 530 -8.51 -16.57 -20.85
CA GLU A 530 -9.62 -15.76 -21.37
C GLU A 530 -10.46 -15.15 -20.23
N ILE A 531 -10.66 -15.87 -19.13
CA ILE A 531 -11.33 -15.35 -17.93
C ILE A 531 -10.51 -14.18 -17.33
N TYR A 532 -9.19 -14.34 -17.18
CA TYR A 532 -8.31 -13.29 -16.65
C TYR A 532 -8.29 -12.06 -17.55
N ARG A 533 -8.33 -12.28 -18.86
CA ARG A 533 -8.41 -11.21 -19.86
C ARG A 533 -9.73 -10.44 -19.76
N ARG A 534 -10.87 -11.12 -19.57
CA ARG A 534 -12.18 -10.44 -19.42
C ARG A 534 -12.29 -9.68 -18.10
N ALA A 535 -11.67 -10.20 -17.06
CA ALA A 535 -11.66 -9.61 -15.73
C ALA A 535 -10.63 -8.48 -15.54
N ASN A 536 -9.84 -8.13 -16.57
CA ASN A 536 -8.75 -7.15 -16.54
C ASN A 536 -7.74 -7.42 -15.41
N VAL A 537 -7.38 -8.69 -15.20
CA VAL A 537 -6.46 -9.09 -14.11
C VAL A 537 -5.06 -8.52 -14.35
N PHE A 538 -4.58 -8.55 -15.59
CA PHE A 538 -3.21 -8.17 -15.93
C PHE A 538 -2.95 -6.68 -15.72
N GLU A 539 -3.87 -5.82 -16.17
CA GLU A 539 -3.79 -4.38 -15.98
C GLU A 539 -3.71 -4.03 -14.48
N ARG A 540 -4.50 -4.73 -13.65
CA ARG A 540 -4.55 -4.50 -12.20
C ARG A 540 -3.29 -4.96 -11.47
N ILE A 541 -2.73 -6.12 -11.82
CA ILE A 541 -1.48 -6.59 -11.20
C ILE A 541 -0.25 -5.77 -11.65
N LEU A 542 -0.26 -5.27 -12.89
CA LEU A 542 0.82 -4.42 -13.40
C LEU A 542 0.81 -3.03 -12.73
N SER A 543 -0.37 -2.46 -12.50
CA SER A 543 -0.50 -1.25 -11.67
C SER A 543 -0.08 -1.50 -10.22
N LEU A 544 -0.38 -2.68 -9.66
CA LEU A 544 0.03 -3.02 -8.30
C LEU A 544 1.57 -3.05 -8.16
N TYR A 545 2.28 -3.55 -9.18
CA TYR A 545 3.74 -3.62 -9.17
C TYR A 545 4.42 -2.25 -9.06
N GLN A 546 3.80 -1.19 -9.59
CA GLN A 546 4.30 0.18 -9.53
C GLN A 546 4.17 0.81 -8.13
N SER A 547 3.45 0.17 -7.21
CA SER A 547 3.25 0.70 -5.86
C SER A 547 4.56 0.66 -5.03
N PRO A 548 4.99 1.79 -4.42
CA PRO A 548 6.22 1.85 -3.63
C PRO A 548 6.22 0.97 -2.36
N SER A 549 5.04 0.59 -1.87
CA SER A 549 4.88 -0.17 -0.61
C SER A 549 5.01 -1.68 -0.77
N MET A 550 5.32 -2.18 -1.98
CA MET A 550 5.29 -3.63 -2.28
C MET A 550 6.61 -4.35 -2.02
N ASN A 551 6.50 -5.45 -1.25
CA ASN A 551 7.58 -6.38 -0.96
C ASN A 551 8.09 -7.11 -2.23
N ASP A 552 9.38 -7.44 -2.26
CA ASP A 552 10.02 -8.16 -3.37
C ASP A 552 9.40 -9.54 -3.63
N SER A 553 8.87 -10.21 -2.61
CA SER A 553 8.16 -11.49 -2.74
C SER A 553 6.88 -11.35 -3.57
N THR A 554 6.09 -10.30 -3.30
CA THR A 554 4.86 -9.96 -4.01
C THR A 554 5.16 -9.57 -5.45
N ARG A 555 6.19 -8.74 -5.67
CA ARG A 555 6.70 -8.39 -7.01
C ARG A 555 7.10 -9.64 -7.81
N ARG A 556 7.80 -10.58 -7.18
CA ARG A 556 8.16 -11.87 -7.78
C ARG A 556 6.93 -12.70 -8.16
N LYS A 557 5.89 -12.73 -7.33
CA LYS A 557 4.62 -13.43 -7.68
C LYS A 557 3.91 -12.81 -8.87
N ILE A 558 3.92 -11.47 -9.00
CA ILE A 558 3.37 -10.80 -10.18
C ILE A 558 4.13 -11.23 -11.45
N LEU A 559 5.46 -11.25 -11.40
CA LEU A 559 6.29 -11.74 -12.51
C LEU A 559 6.01 -13.23 -12.82
N HIS A 560 5.78 -14.05 -11.79
CA HIS A 560 5.38 -15.45 -11.95
C HIS A 560 4.02 -15.56 -12.66
N ILE A 561 3.02 -14.72 -12.37
CA ILE A 561 1.73 -14.71 -13.08
C ILE A 561 1.94 -14.40 -14.57
N ILE A 562 2.79 -13.41 -14.89
CA ILE A 562 3.09 -13.06 -16.28
C ILE A 562 3.79 -14.23 -16.99
N TYR A 563 4.74 -14.89 -16.31
CA TYR A 563 5.42 -16.06 -16.84
C TYR A 563 4.46 -17.25 -17.05
N ARG A 564 3.57 -17.54 -16.09
CA ARG A 564 2.51 -18.56 -16.25
C ARG A 564 1.62 -18.27 -17.46
N ALA A 565 1.28 -17.00 -17.68
CA ALA A 565 0.49 -16.61 -18.83
C ALA A 565 1.20 -16.88 -20.16
N THR A 566 2.53 -16.83 -20.22
CA THR A 566 3.27 -17.18 -21.45
C THR A 566 3.18 -18.68 -21.73
N GLN A 567 3.31 -19.51 -20.71
CA GLN A 567 3.23 -20.97 -20.83
C GLN A 567 1.84 -21.45 -21.30
N VAL A 568 0.78 -20.72 -20.95
CA VAL A 568 -0.62 -21.01 -21.35
C VAL A 568 -0.96 -20.46 -22.76
N GLY A 569 -0.03 -19.73 -23.40
CA GLY A 569 -0.22 -19.13 -24.72
C GLY A 569 -0.94 -17.76 -24.71
N GLY A 570 -0.86 -17.05 -23.60
CA GLY A 570 -1.43 -15.71 -23.40
C GLY A 570 -0.58 -14.55 -23.89
N SER A 571 0.64 -14.80 -24.37
CA SER A 571 1.65 -13.78 -24.69
C SER A 571 1.16 -12.72 -25.69
N THR A 572 0.47 -13.12 -26.76
CA THR A 572 -0.09 -12.17 -27.75
C THR A 572 -1.09 -11.20 -27.12
N THR A 573 -1.92 -11.68 -26.18
CA THR A 573 -2.91 -10.86 -25.48
C THR A 573 -2.24 -9.88 -24.53
N LEU A 574 -1.20 -10.31 -23.82
CA LEU A 574 -0.42 -9.46 -22.92
C LEU A 574 0.31 -8.33 -23.67
N ILE A 575 0.88 -8.63 -24.83
CA ILE A 575 1.59 -7.65 -25.64
C ILE A 575 0.61 -6.62 -26.25
N THR A 576 -0.51 -7.08 -26.82
CA THR A 576 -1.41 -6.19 -27.59
C THR A 576 -2.41 -5.42 -26.73
N ARG A 577 -2.86 -5.95 -25.59
CA ARG A 577 -3.92 -5.34 -24.77
C ARG A 577 -3.44 -4.81 -23.43
N ALA A 578 -2.56 -5.54 -22.76
CA ALA A 578 -2.02 -5.14 -21.46
C ALA A 578 -0.72 -4.32 -21.57
N ALA A 579 -0.23 -4.07 -22.80
CA ALA A 579 0.97 -3.27 -23.08
C ALA A 579 2.20 -3.68 -22.22
N VAL A 580 2.37 -4.98 -21.97
CA VAL A 580 3.40 -5.50 -21.06
C VAL A 580 4.81 -5.12 -21.52
N MET A 581 5.08 -5.03 -22.82
CA MET A 581 6.41 -4.69 -23.34
C MET A 581 6.84 -3.26 -22.97
N SER A 582 5.95 -2.28 -23.14
CA SER A 582 6.23 -0.90 -22.71
C SER A 582 6.31 -0.79 -21.19
N TRP A 583 5.52 -1.59 -20.46
CA TRP A 583 5.62 -1.64 -19.01
C TRP A 583 6.99 -2.17 -18.56
N ILE A 584 7.51 -3.24 -19.18
CA ILE A 584 8.86 -3.76 -18.89
C ILE A 584 9.94 -2.71 -19.16
N GLN A 585 9.83 -1.94 -20.25
CA GLN A 585 10.76 -0.86 -20.56
C GLN A 585 10.84 0.18 -19.43
N VAL A 586 9.69 0.67 -18.98
CA VAL A 586 9.60 1.66 -17.88
C VAL A 586 10.23 1.09 -16.61
N GLN A 587 9.95 -0.18 -16.29
CA GLN A 587 10.51 -0.81 -15.09
C GLN A 587 12.02 -1.02 -15.16
N ILE A 588 12.60 -1.26 -16.35
CA ILE A 588 14.06 -1.38 -16.49
C ILE A 588 14.73 -0.01 -16.31
N SER A 589 14.12 1.07 -16.83
CA SER A 589 14.62 2.44 -16.64
C SER A 589 14.56 2.92 -15.19
N GLU A 590 13.59 2.47 -14.40
CA GLU A 590 13.47 2.82 -12.97
C GLU A 590 14.44 2.03 -12.06
N VAL A 591 14.95 0.88 -12.51
CA VAL A 591 15.65 -0.12 -11.67
C VAL A 591 17.19 -0.08 -11.82
N GLU A 592 17.79 1.06 -12.23
CA GLU A 592 19.25 1.25 -12.44
C GLU A 592 20.18 0.85 -11.26
N SER A 593 19.65 0.42 -10.10
CA SER A 593 20.41 -0.01 -8.93
C SER A 593 20.42 -1.53 -8.65
N SER A 594 19.68 -2.38 -9.40
CA SER A 594 19.55 -3.83 -9.09
C SER A 594 19.67 -4.76 -10.32
N GLY A 595 20.90 -5.03 -10.78
CA GLY A 595 21.17 -5.82 -12.00
C GLY A 595 20.53 -7.21 -12.09
N LYS A 596 20.09 -7.83 -10.97
CA LYS A 596 19.38 -9.13 -11.00
C LYS A 596 17.90 -9.03 -11.44
N GLN A 597 17.21 -7.94 -11.11
CA GLN A 597 15.80 -7.77 -11.52
C GLN A 597 15.69 -7.32 -12.98
N ALA A 598 16.62 -6.48 -13.45
CA ALA A 598 16.70 -6.09 -14.86
C ALA A 598 16.91 -7.30 -15.79
N GLY A 599 17.81 -8.22 -15.43
CA GLY A 599 18.03 -9.45 -16.19
C GLY A 599 16.81 -10.40 -16.20
N LEU A 600 16.04 -10.45 -15.11
CA LEU A 600 14.81 -11.24 -15.03
C LEU A 600 13.71 -10.66 -15.94
N LEU A 601 13.55 -9.34 -15.93
CA LEU A 601 12.59 -8.63 -16.77
C LEU A 601 12.93 -8.75 -18.26
N ALA A 602 14.22 -8.69 -18.62
CA ALA A 602 14.68 -8.90 -19.99
C ALA A 602 14.44 -10.34 -20.47
N ALA A 603 14.72 -11.34 -19.62
CA ALA A 603 14.40 -12.74 -19.93
C ALA A 603 12.88 -12.97 -20.13
N LEU A 604 12.06 -12.32 -19.31
CA LEU A 604 10.59 -12.36 -19.42
C LEU A 604 10.11 -11.73 -20.74
N ALA A 605 10.66 -10.56 -21.11
CA ALA A 605 10.35 -9.87 -22.37
C ALA A 605 10.69 -10.74 -23.58
N ARG A 606 11.86 -11.40 -23.55
CA ARG A 606 12.28 -12.33 -24.60
C ARG A 606 11.33 -13.52 -24.72
N THR A 607 10.95 -14.14 -23.61
CA THR A 607 10.03 -15.29 -23.59
C THR A 607 8.64 -14.89 -24.09
N LEU A 608 8.15 -13.70 -23.72
CA LEU A 608 6.90 -13.14 -24.21
C LEU A 608 6.92 -12.96 -25.74
N TYR A 609 8.03 -12.47 -26.29
CA TYR A 609 8.18 -12.29 -27.73
C TYR A 609 8.30 -13.62 -28.48
N GLU A 610 9.05 -14.58 -27.95
CA GLU A 610 9.28 -15.88 -28.58
C GLU A 610 8.02 -16.76 -28.60
N THR A 611 7.18 -16.68 -27.56
CA THR A 611 5.95 -17.50 -27.41
C THR A 611 4.72 -16.87 -28.05
N ALA A 612 4.81 -15.63 -28.54
CA ALA A 612 3.68 -14.93 -29.14
C ALA A 612 3.55 -15.15 -30.66
N ASP A 613 2.35 -14.88 -31.16
CA ASP A 613 2.02 -14.96 -32.59
C ASP A 613 2.66 -13.78 -33.34
N ARG A 614 3.77 -14.07 -34.04
CA ARG A 614 4.63 -13.08 -34.71
C ARG A 614 3.89 -12.32 -35.81
N GLU A 615 3.11 -13.01 -36.64
CA GLU A 615 2.37 -12.38 -37.74
C GLU A 615 1.36 -11.36 -37.22
N ARG A 616 0.69 -11.70 -36.12
CA ARG A 616 -0.30 -10.83 -35.48
C ARG A 616 0.33 -9.62 -34.79
N ILE A 617 1.50 -9.80 -34.16
CA ILE A 617 2.22 -8.71 -33.48
C ILE A 617 2.86 -7.75 -34.48
N GLU A 618 3.44 -8.26 -35.56
CA GLU A 618 4.04 -7.42 -36.62
C GLU A 618 2.98 -6.54 -37.28
N THR A 619 1.81 -7.12 -37.58
CA THR A 619 0.66 -6.39 -38.13
C THR A 619 0.12 -5.32 -37.16
N TRP A 620 0.12 -5.60 -35.86
CA TRP A 620 -0.40 -4.67 -34.84
C TRP A 620 0.60 -3.56 -34.45
N SER A 621 1.89 -3.90 -34.33
CA SER A 621 2.91 -2.99 -33.78
C SER A 621 3.76 -2.27 -34.83
N ALA A 622 3.63 -2.62 -36.11
CA ALA A 622 4.47 -2.09 -37.20
C ALA A 622 5.98 -2.13 -36.88
N GLY A 623 6.44 -3.18 -36.20
CA GLY A 623 7.84 -3.38 -35.82
C GLY A 623 8.32 -2.59 -34.59
N THR A 624 7.41 -1.94 -33.85
CA THR A 624 7.74 -1.19 -32.63
C THR A 624 8.12 -2.12 -31.47
N VAL A 625 7.49 -3.30 -31.38
CA VAL A 625 7.76 -4.28 -30.31
C VAL A 625 9.16 -4.90 -30.46
N GLU A 626 9.65 -5.09 -31.69
CA GLU A 626 11.00 -5.62 -31.93
C GLU A 626 12.10 -4.59 -31.58
N ARG A 627 11.83 -3.30 -31.82
CA ARG A 627 12.70 -2.21 -31.34
C ARG A 627 12.72 -2.13 -29.82
N ALA A 628 11.56 -2.24 -29.19
CA ALA A 628 11.45 -2.25 -27.74
C ALA A 628 12.21 -3.41 -27.09
N LEU A 629 12.17 -4.60 -27.70
CA LEU A 629 12.95 -5.75 -27.22
C LEU A 629 14.46 -5.50 -27.32
N LYS A 630 14.94 -4.91 -28.42
CA LYS A 630 16.36 -4.57 -28.59
C LYS A 630 16.81 -3.53 -27.55
N GLU A 631 15.98 -2.53 -27.26
CA GLU A 631 16.23 -1.52 -26.22
C GLU A 631 16.29 -2.16 -24.81
N ILE A 632 15.35 -3.06 -24.51
CA ILE A 632 15.32 -3.83 -23.25
C ILE A 632 16.59 -4.67 -23.10
N GLU A 633 16.99 -5.39 -24.15
CA GLU A 633 18.19 -6.23 -24.12
C GLU A 633 19.45 -5.38 -23.92
N THR A 634 19.55 -4.21 -24.58
CA THR A 634 20.68 -3.28 -24.39
C THR A 634 20.72 -2.61 -23.02
N ALA A 635 19.57 -2.36 -22.38
CA ALA A 635 19.51 -1.76 -21.05
C ALA A 635 19.73 -2.76 -19.91
N SER A 636 19.54 -4.06 -20.19
CA SER A 636 19.74 -5.16 -19.24
C SER A 636 21.15 -5.77 -19.24
N ALA A 637 21.93 -5.48 -20.29
CA ALA A 637 23.33 -5.87 -20.46
C ALA A 637 24.25 -4.86 -19.78
#